data_AF-A0A6P9DPW4-F1
#
_entry.id   AF-A0A6P9DPW4-F1
#
_cell.length_a   1.000
_cell.length_b   1.000
_cell.length_c   1.000
_cell.angle_alpha   90.00
_cell.angle_beta   90.00
_cell.angle_gamma   90.00
#
_symmetry.space_group_name_H-M   'P 1'
#
loop_
_entity.id
_entity.type
_entity.pdbx_description
1 polymer ?
#
loop_
_entity_poly.entity_id
_entity_poly.type
_entity_poly.pdbx_seq_one_letter_code
_entity_poly.pdbx_strand_id
1 'polypeptide(L)'
;MKSFLVAVLLVVPVVAHLASGKKLRWCTLSPLEQKKCSELSKALLSALSPVSSSPFKRVSCILAHNTYDCINKIRENKADAVSLDAGDVYSAVKLYGLTVVGKEIYLGGNCVFAVAVAKRGTLDLQRLKGIRSCHNGARWTSGWNIPMGFLLARSDLMWVSGQPLSHAISGYFNASCIPGIGATYPKLCALCQGPKSYIWDKNHFCEASHREPFYGSEGAFRCLKLGLAEVAFVDHLTVMSATDLEQEEYELLCPDGSTAPLMAYSTCNLGNGPGRAIVTRHNLQKIVKKFLQVIQHLFGIRGKEKARFELFASAPFRGRDLLFLDATQHLQLLGEETKISQVLGLDYVTLLQGLGHEGSSLSNSLVRWCCISDLELRKCEEWALNVRTDPLVCVQADSMISCIELIKKNEADAVTLDATHAYFAETCALAPVAAECYREECAPTREEPDLLTHVGGLPPLYSVALVRKANQQVNRYALRRKRSCHSHVYSPGGWLLLSQYTVGALENGSSACNLTSAYQNFFWKGCMPGASGNLCKVCIGQEGRVKGSSKCAANHHERYYGNLGALRCLLGDPTGRSFGDVALLEHHNLLQNIECGQMEELRQGRKGKLQPVFSFPNELIVIQYGRARRFLSSGEKRRIGDEGLGFYCGAPGHVASNSTRDGHSKKMEHLQINKHKASKYPVRRGDIGLECMLPRIAADLETD
;
A
#
# COMPACT_ATOMS: atom_id res chain seq x y z
N MET A 1 86.69 -36.94 -32.66
CA MET A 1 86.65 -36.56 -31.24
C MET A 1 85.52 -35.56 -31.03
N LYS A 2 84.52 -35.99 -30.24
CA LYS A 2 83.55 -35.23 -29.42
C LYS A 2 82.76 -34.07 -30.05
N SER A 3 81.49 -34.40 -30.33
CA SER A 3 80.32 -33.52 -30.41
C SER A 3 80.18 -32.63 -29.16
N PHE A 4 79.79 -31.36 -29.35
CA PHE A 4 79.18 -30.55 -28.31
C PHE A 4 77.92 -29.87 -28.86
N LEU A 5 76.76 -30.38 -28.39
CA LEU A 5 75.46 -29.71 -28.46
C LEU A 5 75.52 -28.47 -27.56
N VAL A 6 75.18 -27.30 -28.11
CA VAL A 6 74.88 -26.10 -27.32
C VAL A 6 73.41 -26.16 -26.93
N ALA A 7 73.14 -26.49 -25.66
CA ALA A 7 71.81 -26.41 -25.07
C ALA A 7 71.53 -24.96 -24.66
N VAL A 8 70.60 -24.30 -25.38
CA VAL A 8 70.06 -22.99 -24.99
C VAL A 8 69.08 -23.21 -23.83
N LEU A 9 69.50 -22.85 -22.62
CA LEU A 9 68.66 -22.85 -21.43
C LEU A 9 67.68 -21.66 -21.50
N LEU A 10 66.45 -21.90 -21.92
CA LEU A 10 65.33 -20.98 -21.74
C LEU A 10 64.95 -20.94 -20.25
N VAL A 11 65.46 -19.93 -19.54
CA VAL A 11 65.00 -19.59 -18.19
C VAL A 11 63.64 -18.91 -18.33
N VAL A 12 62.56 -19.68 -18.24
CA VAL A 12 61.21 -19.16 -18.05
C VAL A 12 61.13 -18.68 -16.59
N PRO A 13 60.87 -17.39 -16.32
CA PRO A 13 60.59 -16.96 -14.96
C PRO A 13 59.23 -17.53 -14.58
N VAL A 14 59.22 -18.57 -13.76
CA VAL A 14 58.02 -19.01 -13.05
C VAL A 14 57.68 -17.89 -12.06
N VAL A 15 56.91 -16.91 -12.53
CA VAL A 15 56.16 -16.02 -11.65
C VAL A 15 55.13 -16.92 -10.97
N ALA A 16 55.52 -17.48 -9.82
CA ALA A 16 54.57 -18.02 -8.88
C ALA A 16 53.69 -16.86 -8.44
N HIS A 17 52.56 -16.66 -9.14
CA HIS A 17 51.42 -15.95 -8.59
C HIS A 17 50.99 -16.73 -7.35
N LEU A 18 51.60 -16.41 -6.21
CA LEU A 18 51.01 -16.60 -4.90
C LEU A 18 49.65 -15.91 -4.95
N ALA A 19 48.62 -16.66 -5.32
CA ALA A 19 47.24 -16.28 -5.14
C ALA A 19 47.03 -16.17 -3.63
N SER A 20 47.38 -15.01 -3.07
CA SER A 20 46.96 -14.61 -1.75
C SER A 20 45.44 -14.64 -1.77
N GLY A 21 44.84 -15.68 -1.19
CA GLY A 21 43.39 -15.82 -1.12
C GLY A 21 42.79 -14.51 -0.62
N LYS A 22 41.88 -13.91 -1.39
CA LYS A 22 41.27 -12.62 -1.04
C LYS A 22 40.55 -12.78 0.31
N LYS A 23 41.04 -12.07 1.33
CA LYS A 23 40.45 -12.04 2.67
C LYS A 23 39.11 -11.32 2.60
N LEU A 24 38.11 -11.81 3.32
CA LEU A 24 36.83 -11.12 3.45
C LEU A 24 36.98 -9.89 4.37
N ARG A 25 36.47 -8.74 3.94
CA ARG A 25 36.56 -7.46 4.66
C ARG A 25 35.22 -7.11 5.31
N TRP A 26 35.10 -7.29 6.62
CA TRP A 26 33.92 -6.87 7.36
C TRP A 26 34.03 -5.38 7.71
N CYS A 27 32.98 -4.62 7.42
CA CYS A 27 32.93 -3.21 7.76
C CYS A 27 32.39 -3.02 9.18
N THR A 28 33.03 -2.15 9.97
CA THR A 28 32.68 -1.87 11.36
C THR A 28 32.39 -0.38 11.53
N LEU A 29 31.48 -0.04 12.44
CA LEU A 29 30.99 1.32 12.67
C LEU A 29 31.58 1.96 13.93
N SER A 30 32.34 1.21 14.74
CA SER A 30 32.95 1.75 15.96
C SER A 30 34.26 1.05 16.35
N PRO A 31 35.11 1.65 17.21
CA PRO A 31 36.29 1.00 17.74
C PRO A 31 36.00 -0.28 18.51
N LEU A 32 34.89 -0.35 19.24
CA LEU A 32 34.48 -1.56 19.97
C LEU A 32 34.10 -2.68 19.00
N GLU A 33 33.40 -2.34 17.93
CA GLU A 33 33.03 -3.28 16.87
C GLU A 33 34.26 -3.75 16.08
N GLN A 34 35.20 -2.84 15.80
CA GLN A 34 36.51 -3.16 15.21
C GLN A 34 37.29 -4.13 16.09
N LYS A 35 37.25 -3.95 17.42
CA LYS A 35 37.87 -4.87 18.38
C LYS A 35 37.21 -6.24 18.34
N LYS A 36 35.87 -6.32 18.38
CA LYS A 36 35.14 -7.60 18.28
C LYS A 36 35.41 -8.32 16.96
N CYS A 37 35.45 -7.60 15.85
CA CYS A 37 35.81 -8.16 14.55
C CYS A 37 37.26 -8.70 14.52
N SER A 38 38.19 -8.01 15.18
CA SER A 38 39.58 -8.44 15.26
C SER A 38 39.72 -9.73 16.07
N GLU A 39 38.97 -9.87 17.17
CA GLU A 39 38.91 -11.12 17.94
C GLU A 39 38.22 -12.25 17.16
N LEU A 40 37.16 -11.97 16.39
CA LEU A 40 36.58 -12.94 15.45
C LEU A 40 37.63 -13.46 14.46
N SER A 41 38.46 -12.57 13.90
CA SER A 41 39.53 -13.00 12.98
C SER A 41 40.57 -13.90 13.67
N LYS A 42 40.87 -13.67 14.95
CA LYS A 42 41.80 -14.54 15.71
C LYS A 42 41.15 -15.89 16.02
N ALA A 43 39.89 -15.88 16.44
CA ALA A 43 39.13 -17.11 16.71
C ALA A 43 39.02 -18.00 15.47
N LEU A 44 38.79 -17.41 14.29
CA LEU A 44 38.77 -18.13 13.01
C LEU A 44 40.11 -18.81 12.70
N LEU A 45 41.23 -18.12 12.95
CA LEU A 45 42.56 -18.69 12.75
C LEU A 45 42.84 -19.89 13.68
N SER A 46 42.32 -19.85 14.90
CA SER A 46 42.49 -20.94 15.88
C SER A 46 41.54 -22.12 15.64
N ALA A 47 40.31 -21.86 15.21
CA ALA A 47 39.27 -22.88 15.01
C ALA A 47 39.43 -23.66 13.70
N LEU A 48 40.04 -23.05 12.66
CA LEU A 48 40.17 -23.68 11.34
C LEU A 48 41.54 -24.35 11.20
N SER A 49 41.55 -25.64 10.86
CA SER A 49 42.77 -26.44 10.67
C SER A 49 43.78 -25.80 9.69
N PRO A 50 45.10 -25.89 9.96
CA PRO A 50 46.14 -25.37 9.06
C PRO A 50 46.06 -25.95 7.63
N VAL A 51 45.46 -27.13 7.44
CA VAL A 51 45.32 -27.82 6.15
C VAL A 51 44.17 -27.27 5.28
N SER A 52 43.20 -26.55 5.85
CA SER A 52 42.06 -26.01 5.10
C SER A 52 42.48 -24.79 4.25
N SER A 53 42.39 -24.84 2.92
CA SER A 53 42.63 -23.68 2.04
C SER A 53 41.47 -22.68 2.01
N SER A 54 40.66 -22.60 3.08
CA SER A 54 39.48 -21.75 3.12
C SER A 54 39.85 -20.26 3.04
N PRO A 55 39.27 -19.48 2.10
CA PRO A 55 39.49 -18.03 2.03
C PRO A 55 38.92 -17.29 3.26
N PHE A 56 38.14 -17.99 4.09
CA PHE A 56 37.52 -17.48 5.32
C PHE A 56 38.43 -17.58 6.55
N LYS A 57 39.67 -18.10 6.41
CA LYS A 57 40.63 -18.20 7.51
C LYS A 57 41.00 -16.86 8.14
N ARG A 58 40.88 -15.76 7.41
CA ARG A 58 41.21 -14.41 7.90
C ARG A 58 40.14 -13.42 7.46
N VAL A 59 39.64 -12.64 8.41
CA VAL A 59 38.75 -11.50 8.18
C VAL A 59 39.56 -10.23 8.39
N SER A 60 39.38 -9.26 7.50
CA SER A 60 39.91 -7.90 7.68
C SER A 60 38.80 -7.00 8.18
N CYS A 61 39.06 -6.21 9.20
CA CYS A 61 38.08 -5.32 9.80
C CYS A 61 38.31 -3.90 9.28
N ILE A 62 37.34 -3.34 8.57
CA ILE A 62 37.43 -2.03 7.93
C ILE A 62 36.56 -1.05 8.72
N LEU A 63 37.20 -0.14 9.45
CA LEU A 63 36.49 0.90 10.18
C LEU A 63 35.92 1.94 9.20
N ALA A 64 34.62 2.17 9.31
CA ALA A 64 33.90 3.27 8.68
C ALA A 64 33.59 4.35 9.70
N HIS A 65 33.35 5.57 9.21
CA HIS A 65 32.94 6.70 10.04
C HIS A 65 31.48 6.54 10.49
N ASN A 66 30.60 6.20 9.55
CA ASN A 66 29.18 5.98 9.81
C ASN A 66 28.61 4.95 8.82
N THR A 67 27.32 4.64 8.96
CA THR A 67 26.61 3.68 8.10
C THR A 67 26.76 3.99 6.60
N TYR A 68 26.62 5.26 6.19
CA TYR A 68 26.73 5.64 4.78
C TYR A 68 28.15 5.48 4.23
N ASP A 69 29.18 5.85 5.00
CA ASP A 69 30.58 5.58 4.64
C ASP A 69 30.85 4.08 4.50
N CYS A 70 30.25 3.26 5.37
CA CYS A 70 30.36 1.81 5.29
C CYS A 70 29.73 1.24 4.00
N ILE A 71 28.51 1.67 3.66
CA ILE A 71 27.81 1.30 2.42
C ILE A 71 28.64 1.74 1.20
N ASN A 72 29.18 2.96 1.21
CA ASN A 72 30.05 3.48 0.16
C ASN A 72 31.33 2.67 0.02
N LYS A 73 32.01 2.33 1.12
CA LYS A 73 33.19 1.46 1.11
C LYS A 73 32.86 0.08 0.53
N ILE A 74 31.67 -0.46 0.78
CA ILE A 74 31.25 -1.71 0.15
C ILE A 74 31.03 -1.50 -1.35
N ARG A 75 30.33 -0.45 -1.78
CA ARG A 75 30.14 -0.15 -3.21
C ARG A 75 31.48 0.00 -3.94
N GLU A 76 32.41 0.75 -3.36
CA GLU A 76 33.74 1.06 -3.91
C GLU A 76 34.75 -0.07 -3.72
N ASN A 77 34.31 -1.27 -3.32
CA ASN A 77 35.18 -2.42 -3.14
C ASN A 77 36.33 -2.15 -2.14
N LYS A 78 36.10 -1.34 -1.11
CA LYS A 78 36.99 -1.09 0.05
C LYS A 78 36.63 -1.95 1.27
N ALA A 79 35.37 -2.35 1.41
CA ALA A 79 34.87 -3.35 2.35
C ALA A 79 33.98 -4.37 1.60
N ASP A 80 33.55 -5.46 2.24
CA ASP A 80 32.80 -6.55 1.57
C ASP A 80 31.40 -6.78 2.14
N ALA A 81 31.21 -6.68 3.45
CA ALA A 81 29.91 -6.93 4.09
C ALA A 81 29.73 -6.12 5.36
N VAL A 82 28.47 -5.89 5.73
CA VAL A 82 28.01 -5.24 6.97
C VAL A 82 26.61 -5.72 7.32
N SER A 83 26.26 -5.76 8.61
CA SER A 83 24.86 -5.91 9.06
C SER A 83 24.24 -4.53 9.32
N LEU A 84 23.04 -4.29 8.79
CA LEU A 84 22.35 -3.00 8.84
C LEU A 84 20.88 -3.16 9.25
N ASP A 85 20.28 -2.09 9.75
CA ASP A 85 18.83 -1.99 9.91
C ASP A 85 18.11 -2.05 8.56
N ALA A 86 16.88 -2.54 8.53
CA ALA A 86 16.13 -2.74 7.30
C ALA A 86 15.94 -1.47 6.45
N GLY A 87 15.81 -0.29 7.06
CA GLY A 87 15.73 0.97 6.30
C GLY A 87 17.03 1.31 5.57
N ASP A 88 18.17 1.06 6.22
CA ASP A 88 19.50 1.20 5.61
C ASP A 88 19.76 0.11 4.56
N VAL A 89 19.29 -1.12 4.79
CA VAL A 89 19.33 -2.23 3.82
C VAL A 89 18.59 -1.85 2.55
N TYR A 90 17.37 -1.31 2.67
CA TYR A 90 16.59 -0.85 1.53
C TYR A 90 17.35 0.19 0.70
N SER A 91 17.89 1.19 1.38
CA SER A 91 18.69 2.26 0.77
C SER A 91 19.95 1.72 0.09
N ALA A 92 20.66 0.80 0.74
CA ALA A 92 21.84 0.13 0.20
C ALA A 92 21.55 -0.63 -1.10
N VAL A 93 20.41 -1.33 -1.16
CA VAL A 93 20.01 -2.07 -2.37
C VAL A 93 19.56 -1.12 -3.47
N LYS A 94 18.67 -0.18 -3.16
CA LYS A 94 18.04 0.70 -4.16
C LYS A 94 18.95 1.78 -4.71
N LEU A 95 19.76 2.40 -3.86
CA LEU A 95 20.60 3.55 -4.25
C LEU A 95 22.05 3.17 -4.56
N TYR A 96 22.55 2.06 -4.01
CA TYR A 96 23.96 1.67 -4.14
C TYR A 96 24.19 0.35 -4.88
N GLY A 97 23.11 -0.32 -5.35
CA GLY A 97 23.22 -1.57 -6.11
C GLY A 97 23.83 -2.71 -5.31
N LEU A 98 23.64 -2.71 -3.98
CA LEU A 98 24.04 -3.82 -3.12
C LEU A 98 22.95 -4.90 -3.10
N THR A 99 23.26 -6.05 -2.52
CA THR A 99 22.35 -7.19 -2.39
C THR A 99 22.34 -7.73 -0.97
N VAL A 100 21.25 -8.37 -0.58
CA VAL A 100 21.08 -8.99 0.74
C VAL A 100 21.52 -10.46 0.70
N VAL A 101 22.20 -10.91 1.75
CA VAL A 101 22.76 -12.27 1.84
C VAL A 101 22.06 -13.09 2.92
N GLY A 102 21.63 -12.44 3.99
CA GLY A 102 21.03 -13.08 5.15
C GLY A 102 20.37 -12.07 6.06
N LYS A 103 19.57 -12.56 7.00
CA LYS A 103 18.88 -11.75 8.00
C LYS A 103 19.09 -12.31 9.40
N GLU A 104 19.07 -11.43 10.39
CA GLU A 104 19.16 -11.80 11.80
C GLU A 104 17.79 -12.32 12.28
N ILE A 105 17.76 -13.48 12.92
CA ILE A 105 16.53 -14.08 13.49
C ILE A 105 16.59 -14.01 15.01
N TYR A 106 15.54 -13.46 15.61
CA TYR A 106 15.34 -13.33 17.05
C TYR A 106 14.38 -14.42 17.56
N LEU A 107 14.06 -14.40 18.86
CA LEU A 107 13.16 -15.39 19.46
C LEU A 107 11.76 -15.41 18.80
N GLY A 108 11.22 -14.24 18.47
CA GLY A 108 9.92 -14.08 17.78
C GLY A 108 9.99 -14.06 16.25
N GLY A 109 11.12 -14.47 15.65
CA GLY A 109 11.34 -14.40 14.21
C GLY A 109 12.23 -13.21 13.79
N ASN A 110 12.13 -12.77 12.53
CA ASN A 110 12.94 -11.65 12.03
C ASN A 110 12.33 -10.27 12.30
N CYS A 111 11.04 -10.21 12.66
CA CYS A 111 10.37 -8.94 12.85
C CYS A 111 10.67 -8.34 14.22
N VAL A 112 10.67 -7.02 14.28
CA VAL A 112 10.74 -6.22 15.51
C VAL A 112 9.51 -5.35 15.63
N PHE A 113 8.92 -5.32 16.84
CA PHE A 113 7.91 -4.34 17.19
C PHE A 113 8.56 -3.01 17.53
N ALA A 114 8.03 -1.92 16.96
CA ALA A 114 8.39 -0.55 17.33
C ALA A 114 7.49 -0.11 18.49
N VAL A 115 8.10 0.34 19.58
CA VAL A 115 7.38 0.78 20.77
C VAL A 115 7.80 2.20 21.16
N ALA A 116 6.84 2.96 21.68
CA ALA A 116 7.09 4.24 22.34
C ALA A 116 7.10 4.02 23.85
N VAL A 117 8.19 4.39 24.50
CA VAL A 117 8.40 4.21 25.94
C VAL A 117 8.44 5.57 26.61
N ALA A 118 7.76 5.70 27.75
CA ALA A 118 7.80 6.89 28.58
C ALA A 118 7.93 6.51 30.06
N LYS A 119 8.25 7.49 30.90
CA LYS A 119 8.19 7.31 32.35
C LYS A 119 6.72 7.15 32.77
N ARG A 120 6.46 6.20 33.67
CA ARG A 120 5.10 5.86 34.09
C ARG A 120 4.31 7.07 34.57
N GLY A 121 3.10 7.24 34.05
CA GLY A 121 2.14 8.29 34.41
C GLY A 121 2.48 9.69 33.88
N THR A 122 3.45 9.83 32.98
CA THR A 122 3.91 11.15 32.52
C THR A 122 3.35 11.59 31.17
N LEU A 123 2.99 10.64 30.30
CA LEU A 123 2.69 10.92 28.89
C LEU A 123 1.72 9.88 28.34
N ASP A 124 0.93 10.30 27.36
CA ASP A 124 0.14 9.43 26.49
C ASP A 124 0.49 9.72 25.03
N LEU A 125 0.15 8.79 24.13
CA LEU A 125 0.54 8.87 22.72
C LEU A 125 -0.11 10.06 21.96
N GLN A 126 -1.22 10.62 22.46
CA GLN A 126 -1.90 11.74 21.81
C GLN A 126 -1.21 13.09 22.07
N ARG A 127 -0.33 13.15 23.08
CA ARG A 127 0.31 14.39 23.54
C ARG A 127 1.79 14.51 23.14
N LEU A 128 2.20 13.86 22.05
CA LEU A 128 3.60 13.85 21.61
C LEU A 128 4.09 15.15 20.95
N LYS A 129 3.18 16.01 20.47
CA LYS A 129 3.54 17.28 19.83
C LYS A 129 4.20 18.23 20.83
N GLY A 130 5.36 18.77 20.49
CA GLY A 130 6.14 19.69 21.32
C GLY A 130 6.91 19.02 22.45
N ILE A 131 6.94 17.69 22.51
CA ILE A 131 7.68 16.92 23.52
C ILE A 131 9.13 16.68 23.06
N ARG A 132 10.03 16.36 23.99
CA ARG A 132 11.41 15.95 23.69
C ARG A 132 11.48 14.44 23.45
N SER A 133 12.23 14.01 22.44
CA SER A 133 12.25 12.60 22.02
C SER A 133 13.65 12.00 21.83
N CYS A 134 13.80 10.72 22.16
CA CYS A 134 14.99 9.92 21.84
C CYS A 134 14.67 8.88 20.76
N HIS A 135 15.51 8.77 19.75
CA HIS A 135 15.32 7.83 18.63
C HIS A 135 16.57 6.96 18.47
N ASN A 136 16.39 5.68 18.17
CA ASN A 136 17.53 4.76 18.05
C ASN A 136 18.44 5.03 16.83
N GLY A 137 17.88 5.58 15.76
CA GLY A 137 18.62 5.99 14.58
C GLY A 137 17.69 6.59 13.53
N ALA A 138 18.19 7.59 12.79
CA ALA A 138 17.50 8.08 11.61
C ALA A 138 17.33 6.93 10.60
N ARG A 139 16.15 6.85 9.97
CA ARG A 139 15.82 5.83 8.95
C ARG A 139 15.76 4.39 9.46
N TRP A 140 15.87 4.15 10.77
CA TRP A 140 15.77 2.82 11.36
C TRP A 140 14.32 2.35 11.52
N THR A 141 14.08 1.03 11.48
CA THR A 141 12.75 0.43 11.58
C THR A 141 11.96 0.91 12.78
N SER A 142 12.49 0.73 13.99
CA SER A 142 11.72 0.90 15.24
C SER A 142 11.78 2.30 15.85
N GLY A 143 12.84 3.07 15.60
CA GLY A 143 12.94 4.44 16.13
C GLY A 143 12.66 5.54 15.11
N TRP A 144 12.44 5.22 13.84
CA TRP A 144 12.13 6.22 12.82
C TRP A 144 11.01 5.79 11.86
N ASN A 145 11.20 4.75 11.04
CA ASN A 145 10.27 4.45 9.95
C ASN A 145 8.86 4.14 10.44
N ILE A 146 8.71 3.19 11.38
CA ILE A 146 7.40 2.83 11.90
C ILE A 146 6.80 3.98 12.73
N PRO A 147 7.51 4.61 13.68
CA PRO A 147 6.96 5.75 14.42
C PRO A 147 6.49 6.90 13.52
N MET A 148 7.28 7.26 12.50
CA MET A 148 6.91 8.37 11.61
C MET A 148 5.75 7.98 10.68
N GLY A 149 5.75 6.75 10.15
CA GLY A 149 4.63 6.22 9.39
C GLY A 149 3.33 6.20 10.21
N PHE A 150 3.42 5.80 11.47
CA PHE A 150 2.30 5.80 12.42
C PHE A 150 1.74 7.21 12.65
N LEU A 151 2.61 8.20 12.91
CA LEU A 151 2.19 9.60 13.13
C LEU A 151 1.60 10.24 11.86
N LEU A 152 2.14 9.92 10.68
CA LEU A 152 1.59 10.38 9.39
C LEU A 152 0.22 9.77 9.11
N ALA A 153 0.06 8.46 9.31
CA ALA A 153 -1.19 7.75 9.07
C ALA A 153 -2.35 8.26 9.95
N ARG A 154 -2.04 8.76 11.15
CA ARG A 154 -3.01 9.38 12.07
C ARG A 154 -3.25 10.86 11.82
N SER A 155 -2.53 11.46 10.86
CA SER A 155 -2.52 12.91 10.65
C SER A 155 -2.02 13.72 11.86
N ASP A 156 -1.28 13.09 12.78
CA ASP A 156 -0.64 13.78 13.91
C ASP A 156 0.58 14.58 13.43
N LEU A 157 1.34 13.99 12.49
CA LEU A 157 2.44 14.66 11.78
C LEU A 157 1.96 15.09 10.39
N MET A 158 2.09 16.37 10.07
CA MET A 158 1.82 16.90 8.73
C MET A 158 3.11 17.02 7.95
N TRP A 159 3.16 16.44 6.75
CA TRP A 159 4.32 16.48 5.87
C TRP A 159 3.91 16.92 4.47
N VAL A 160 4.47 18.05 4.05
CA VAL A 160 4.23 18.65 2.73
C VAL A 160 5.18 18.03 1.71
N SER A 161 4.64 17.62 0.56
CA SER A 161 5.41 17.08 -0.56
C SER A 161 6.49 18.07 -1.01
N GLY A 162 7.69 17.57 -1.33
CA GLY A 162 8.84 18.36 -1.75
C GLY A 162 9.76 18.84 -0.60
N GLN A 163 9.35 18.71 0.67
CA GLN A 163 10.24 18.92 1.81
C GLN A 163 10.78 17.59 2.35
N PRO A 164 12.00 17.54 2.90
CA PRO A 164 12.49 16.35 3.58
C PRO A 164 11.69 16.13 4.87
N LEU A 165 11.38 14.86 5.18
CA LEU A 165 10.62 14.48 6.37
C LEU A 165 11.22 15.03 7.69
N SER A 166 12.54 15.17 7.75
CA SER A 166 13.25 15.78 8.88
C SER A 166 12.79 17.22 9.18
N HIS A 167 12.35 17.97 8.17
CA HIS A 167 11.80 19.32 8.37
C HIS A 167 10.47 19.26 9.15
N ALA A 168 9.55 18.37 8.75
CA ALA A 168 8.28 18.17 9.44
C ALA A 168 8.50 17.73 10.89
N ILE A 169 9.39 16.75 11.12
CA ILE A 169 9.72 16.24 12.45
C ILE A 169 10.34 17.34 13.33
N SER A 170 11.19 18.19 12.76
CA SER A 170 11.78 19.33 13.50
C SER A 170 10.76 20.39 13.91
N GLY A 171 9.59 20.44 13.27
CA GLY A 171 8.45 21.26 13.70
C GLY A 171 7.52 20.57 14.69
N TYR A 172 7.54 19.23 14.74
CA TYR A 172 6.68 18.43 15.59
C TYR A 172 7.24 18.24 17.00
N PHE A 173 8.52 17.85 17.14
CA PHE A 173 9.18 17.71 18.44
C PHE A 173 9.92 19.00 18.82
N ASN A 174 9.98 19.29 20.12
CA ASN A 174 10.68 20.48 20.61
C ASN A 174 12.21 20.34 20.48
N ALA A 175 12.73 19.19 20.91
CA ALA A 175 14.13 18.81 20.76
C ALA A 175 14.23 17.28 20.72
N SER A 176 15.22 16.75 20.00
CA SER A 176 15.41 15.30 19.91
C SER A 176 16.88 14.90 19.96
N CYS A 177 17.14 13.62 20.21
CA CYS A 177 18.36 12.98 19.74
C CYS A 177 18.01 11.93 18.69
N ILE A 178 18.42 12.19 17.45
CA ILE A 178 18.20 11.31 16.30
C ILE A 178 19.54 11.06 15.59
N PRO A 179 20.32 10.08 16.05
CA PRO A 179 21.62 9.75 15.47
C PRO A 179 21.52 9.48 13.96
N GLY A 180 22.39 10.11 13.17
CA GLY A 180 22.45 9.94 11.71
C GLY A 180 21.55 10.89 10.90
N ILE A 181 20.77 11.77 11.53
CA ILE A 181 19.90 12.72 10.82
C ILE A 181 20.67 13.88 10.15
N GLY A 182 21.92 14.10 10.58
CA GLY A 182 22.80 15.15 10.06
C GLY A 182 22.61 16.50 10.76
N ALA A 183 23.66 17.34 10.71
CA ALA A 183 23.73 18.61 11.43
C ALA A 183 22.81 19.71 10.88
N THR A 184 22.19 19.51 9.71
CA THR A 184 21.28 20.46 9.06
C THR A 184 20.03 20.75 9.90
N TYR A 185 19.65 19.85 10.81
CA TYR A 185 18.50 19.99 11.70
C TYR A 185 18.94 20.01 13.17
N PRO A 186 19.43 21.16 13.69
CA PRO A 186 20.03 21.23 15.02
C PRO A 186 19.08 20.81 16.15
N LYS A 187 17.77 21.08 16.01
CA LYS A 187 16.75 20.62 16.98
C LYS A 187 16.69 19.09 17.11
N LEU A 188 16.92 18.36 16.02
CA LEU A 188 16.85 16.90 16.00
C LEU A 188 18.09 16.22 16.57
N CYS A 189 19.18 16.97 16.76
CA CYS A 189 20.39 16.50 17.42
C CYS A 189 20.60 17.15 18.79
N ALA A 190 19.71 18.04 19.24
CA ALA A 190 19.92 18.89 20.40
C ALA A 190 20.15 18.11 21.71
N LEU A 191 19.56 16.92 21.84
CA LEU A 191 19.68 16.07 23.03
C LEU A 191 20.84 15.07 22.95
N CYS A 192 21.49 14.93 21.80
CA CYS A 192 22.59 13.99 21.61
C CYS A 192 23.84 14.39 22.41
N GLN A 193 24.68 13.42 22.76
CA GLN A 193 25.81 13.63 23.69
C GLN A 193 27.15 13.16 23.11
N GLY A 194 27.20 12.83 21.81
CA GLY A 194 28.45 12.53 21.12
C GLY A 194 29.42 13.72 21.16
N PRO A 195 30.73 13.47 21.23
CA PRO A 195 31.73 14.53 21.30
C PRO A 195 31.68 15.42 20.05
N LYS A 196 31.61 16.74 20.28
CA LYS A 196 31.66 17.77 19.24
C LYS A 196 33.11 18.13 18.92
N SER A 197 33.43 18.20 17.64
CA SER A 197 34.75 18.61 17.15
C SER A 197 34.61 19.33 15.82
N TYR A 198 35.46 20.34 15.58
CA TYR A 198 35.60 20.95 14.25
C TYR A 198 36.44 20.08 13.30
N ILE A 199 37.19 19.13 13.85
CA ILE A 199 37.89 18.11 13.08
C ILE A 199 36.92 16.97 12.82
N TRP A 200 36.57 16.78 11.54
CA TRP A 200 35.51 15.89 11.08
C TRP A 200 35.65 14.45 11.60
N ASP A 201 36.85 13.89 11.59
CA ASP A 201 37.15 12.52 12.04
C ASP A 201 37.04 12.32 13.57
N LYS A 202 36.97 13.41 14.33
CA LYS A 202 36.78 13.42 15.80
C LYS A 202 35.40 13.91 16.21
N ASN A 203 34.55 14.28 15.25
CA ASN A 203 33.20 14.74 15.53
C ASN A 203 32.24 13.55 15.46
N HIS A 204 31.73 13.14 16.62
CA HIS A 204 30.79 12.01 16.73
C HIS A 204 29.43 12.46 17.26
N PHE A 205 29.18 13.77 17.31
CA PHE A 205 27.91 14.33 17.73
C PHE A 205 26.80 13.94 16.76
N CYS A 206 25.77 13.26 17.26
CA CYS A 206 24.61 12.85 16.47
C CYS A 206 24.97 11.94 15.27
N GLU A 207 26.06 11.18 15.39
CA GLU A 207 26.52 10.25 14.35
C GLU A 207 25.80 8.90 14.46
N ALA A 208 25.53 8.23 13.33
CA ALA A 208 25.02 6.86 13.30
C ALA A 208 26.15 5.84 13.60
N SER A 209 26.71 5.93 14.80
CA SER A 209 27.78 5.07 15.30
C SER A 209 27.72 4.95 16.82
N HIS A 210 28.27 3.88 17.40
CA HIS A 210 28.33 3.71 18.87
C HIS A 210 29.25 4.73 19.58
N ARG A 211 29.82 5.71 18.86
CA ARG A 211 30.52 6.84 19.45
C ARG A 211 29.56 7.94 19.91
N GLU A 212 28.34 7.96 19.38
CA GLU A 212 27.20 8.67 19.96
C GLU A 212 26.59 7.79 21.06
N PRO A 213 26.61 8.22 22.35
CA PRO A 213 26.12 7.40 23.46
C PRO A 213 24.64 7.00 23.37
N PHE A 214 23.84 7.74 22.61
CA PHE A 214 22.41 7.48 22.43
C PHE A 214 22.05 6.76 21.11
N TYR A 215 23.05 6.25 20.39
CA TYR A 215 22.83 5.42 19.21
C TYR A 215 22.37 4.00 19.54
N GLY A 216 21.46 3.49 18.71
CA GLY A 216 20.80 2.19 18.91
C GLY A 216 19.71 2.24 19.97
N SER A 217 18.92 1.17 20.08
CA SER A 217 17.73 1.14 20.94
C SER A 217 18.09 1.23 22.43
N GLU A 218 19.17 0.59 22.86
CA GLU A 218 19.70 0.76 24.22
C GLU A 218 20.17 2.20 24.50
N GLY A 219 20.76 2.86 23.50
CA GLY A 219 21.18 4.25 23.59
C GLY A 219 20.00 5.22 23.72
N ALA A 220 18.97 5.03 22.90
CA ALA A 220 17.74 5.81 22.98
C ALA A 220 16.98 5.58 24.29
N PHE A 221 16.93 4.34 24.79
CA PHE A 221 16.35 4.07 26.10
C PHE A 221 17.17 4.71 27.23
N ARG A 222 18.51 4.71 27.12
CA ARG A 222 19.38 5.44 28.06
C ARG A 222 19.14 6.95 28.03
N CYS A 223 18.91 7.54 26.86
CA CYS A 223 18.57 8.96 26.71
C CYS A 223 17.29 9.32 27.50
N LEU A 224 16.27 8.44 27.47
CA LEU A 224 15.07 8.57 28.30
C LEU A 224 15.38 8.40 29.79
N LYS A 225 16.17 7.36 30.16
CA LYS A 225 16.56 7.09 31.55
C LYS A 225 17.32 8.25 32.22
N LEU A 226 18.08 9.02 31.44
CA LEU A 226 18.78 10.22 31.91
C LEU A 226 17.88 11.46 32.02
N GLY A 227 16.58 11.35 31.72
CA GLY A 227 15.63 12.45 31.84
C GLY A 227 15.81 13.56 30.79
N LEU A 228 16.53 13.28 29.69
CA LEU A 228 16.78 14.26 28.63
C LEU A 228 15.57 14.47 27.72
N ALA A 229 14.68 13.48 27.67
CA ALA A 229 13.47 13.45 26.87
C ALA A 229 12.34 12.79 27.67
N GLU A 230 11.10 13.00 27.24
CA GLU A 230 9.93 12.34 27.85
C GLU A 230 9.52 11.04 27.14
N VAL A 231 9.96 10.84 25.89
CA VAL A 231 9.65 9.63 25.11
C VAL A 231 10.89 9.06 24.40
N ALA A 232 11.00 7.74 24.34
CA ALA A 232 11.96 7.03 23.48
C ALA A 232 11.25 6.08 22.51
N PHE A 233 11.66 6.10 21.25
CA PHE A 233 11.22 5.15 20.23
C PHE A 233 12.29 4.08 20.03
N VAL A 234 11.97 2.84 20.41
CA VAL A 234 12.90 1.70 20.45
C VAL A 234 12.23 0.42 19.93
N ASP A 235 13.01 -0.63 19.70
CA ASP A 235 12.45 -1.96 19.47
C ASP A 235 12.07 -2.67 20.78
N HIS A 236 11.16 -3.64 20.65
CA HIS A 236 10.77 -4.49 21.78
C HIS A 236 11.91 -5.32 22.38
N LEU A 237 12.96 -5.64 21.62
CA LEU A 237 14.07 -6.48 22.12
C LEU A 237 14.80 -5.79 23.27
N THR A 238 14.89 -4.46 23.21
CA THR A 238 15.48 -3.64 24.27
C THR A 238 14.65 -3.68 25.54
N VAL A 239 13.34 -3.46 25.46
CA VAL A 239 12.47 -3.41 26.65
C VAL A 239 12.21 -4.80 27.25
N MET A 240 12.30 -5.87 26.46
CA MET A 240 12.30 -7.25 26.98
C MET A 240 13.51 -7.56 27.86
N SER A 241 14.61 -6.83 27.69
CA SER A 241 15.83 -6.95 28.50
C SER A 241 15.89 -5.98 29.67
N ALA A 242 14.81 -5.22 29.92
CA ALA A 242 14.72 -4.27 31.02
C ALA A 242 14.73 -4.98 32.38
N THR A 243 15.44 -4.38 33.33
CA THR A 243 15.48 -4.80 34.74
C THR A 243 14.13 -4.60 35.42
N ASP A 244 13.90 -5.27 36.55
CA ASP A 244 12.63 -5.16 37.30
C ASP A 244 12.33 -3.70 37.70
N LEU A 245 13.36 -2.95 38.10
CA LEU A 245 13.25 -1.51 38.40
C LEU A 245 12.81 -0.71 37.17
N GLU A 246 13.38 -1.00 36.00
CA GLU A 246 12.98 -0.32 34.75
C GLU A 246 11.53 -0.69 34.34
N GLN A 247 11.09 -1.92 34.59
CA GLN A 247 9.70 -2.32 34.34
C GLN A 247 8.70 -1.60 35.26
N GLU A 248 9.11 -1.25 36.48
CA GLU A 248 8.31 -0.45 37.41
C GLU A 248 8.29 1.02 37.01
N GLU A 249 9.41 1.59 36.58
CA GLU A 249 9.54 3.03 36.27
C GLU A 249 8.98 3.46 34.91
N TYR A 250 8.98 2.57 33.92
CA TYR A 250 8.63 2.89 32.52
C TYR A 250 7.42 2.10 32.02
N GLU A 251 6.72 2.68 31.05
CA GLU A 251 5.56 2.08 30.40
C GLU A 251 5.56 2.34 28.89
N LEU A 252 4.80 1.53 28.18
CA LEU A 252 4.53 1.66 26.75
C LEU A 252 3.37 2.62 26.52
N LEU A 253 3.48 3.45 25.49
CA LEU A 253 2.39 4.30 25.00
C LEU A 253 1.65 3.57 23.88
N CYS A 254 0.35 3.31 24.08
CA CYS A 254 -0.43 2.47 23.17
C CYS A 254 -1.18 3.29 22.12
N PRO A 255 -1.45 2.71 20.92
CA PRO A 255 -2.16 3.41 19.85
C PRO A 255 -3.55 3.94 20.22
N ASP A 256 -4.25 3.26 21.13
CA ASP A 256 -5.58 3.64 21.60
C ASP A 256 -5.57 4.80 22.62
N GLY A 257 -4.38 5.30 22.98
CA GLY A 257 -4.19 6.36 23.97
C GLY A 257 -4.01 5.85 25.40
N SER A 258 -4.12 4.53 25.62
CA SER A 258 -3.80 3.91 26.91
C SER A 258 -2.28 3.74 27.09
N THR A 259 -1.88 3.27 28.27
CA THR A 259 -0.52 2.84 28.55
C THR A 259 -0.50 1.38 28.99
N ALA A 260 0.63 0.69 28.80
CA ALA A 260 0.79 -0.71 29.16
C ALA A 260 2.18 -1.02 29.74
N PRO A 261 2.34 -2.10 30.54
CA PRO A 261 3.66 -2.55 30.98
C PRO A 261 4.59 -2.89 29.81
N LEU A 262 5.91 -2.78 30.01
CA LEU A 262 6.92 -3.04 28.97
C LEU A 262 6.79 -4.43 28.32
N MET A 263 6.37 -5.44 29.08
CA MET A 263 6.18 -6.81 28.60
C MET A 263 4.96 -6.99 27.68
N ALA A 264 4.04 -6.01 27.63
CA ALA A 264 2.84 -6.03 26.79
C ALA A 264 3.11 -5.52 25.36
N TYR A 265 4.36 -5.47 24.91
CA TYR A 265 4.76 -4.93 23.60
C TYR A 265 4.02 -5.58 22.41
N SER A 266 3.60 -6.84 22.52
CA SER A 266 2.92 -7.55 21.43
C SER A 266 1.51 -7.00 21.17
N THR A 267 0.83 -6.50 22.22
CA THR A 267 -0.50 -5.88 22.12
C THR A 267 -0.45 -4.36 22.09
N CYS A 268 0.59 -3.75 22.68
CA CYS A 268 0.83 -2.31 22.72
C CYS A 268 2.11 -1.95 21.96
N ASN A 269 1.98 -1.68 20.66
CA ASN A 269 3.08 -1.25 19.78
C ASN A 269 2.56 -0.32 18.67
N LEU A 270 3.47 0.39 18.02
CA LEU A 270 3.17 1.29 16.89
C LEU A 270 3.11 0.55 15.54
N GLY A 271 3.49 -0.72 15.53
CA GLY A 271 3.64 -1.57 14.35
C GLY A 271 4.86 -2.48 14.46
N ASN A 272 4.97 -3.42 13.54
CA ASN A 272 6.12 -4.30 13.39
C ASN A 272 6.77 -4.15 12.01
N GLY A 273 8.06 -4.44 11.94
CA GLY A 273 8.81 -4.40 10.69
C GLY A 273 9.99 -5.35 10.70
N PRO A 274 10.65 -5.54 9.56
CA PRO A 274 11.82 -6.40 9.46
C PRO A 274 12.97 -5.88 10.32
N GLY A 275 13.67 -6.82 10.96
CA GLY A 275 14.91 -6.57 11.66
C GLY A 275 16.09 -6.45 10.72
N ARG A 276 17.29 -6.66 11.25
CA ARG A 276 18.55 -6.40 10.54
C ARG A 276 18.86 -7.45 9.48
N ALA A 277 19.56 -7.00 8.45
CA ALA A 277 20.04 -7.86 7.37
C ALA A 277 21.47 -7.53 6.94
N ILE A 278 22.14 -8.53 6.38
CA ILE A 278 23.52 -8.45 5.92
C ILE A 278 23.55 -8.13 4.43
N VAL A 279 24.23 -7.05 4.07
CA VAL A 279 24.37 -6.59 2.69
C VAL A 279 25.80 -6.77 2.16
N THR A 280 25.92 -6.98 0.85
CA THR A 280 27.19 -7.09 0.13
C THR A 280 27.04 -6.69 -1.34
N ARG A 281 28.11 -6.73 -2.13
CA ARG A 281 28.04 -6.59 -3.59
C ARG A 281 27.55 -7.89 -4.24
N HIS A 282 26.78 -7.79 -5.33
CA HIS A 282 26.24 -8.96 -6.05
C HIS A 282 27.28 -10.04 -6.35
N ASN A 283 28.47 -9.66 -6.84
CA ASN A 283 29.54 -10.60 -7.18
C ASN A 283 30.15 -11.34 -5.97
N LEU A 284 29.89 -10.89 -4.73
CA LEU A 284 30.37 -11.51 -3.50
C LEU A 284 29.30 -12.31 -2.76
N GLN A 285 28.05 -12.33 -3.21
CA GLN A 285 26.93 -12.95 -2.49
C GLN A 285 27.23 -14.39 -2.07
N LYS A 286 27.74 -15.23 -2.98
CA LYS A 286 28.13 -16.62 -2.71
C LYS A 286 29.25 -16.73 -1.65
N ILE A 287 30.24 -15.84 -1.71
CA ILE A 287 31.40 -15.84 -0.82
C ILE A 287 30.98 -15.41 0.59
N VAL A 288 30.23 -14.31 0.70
CA VAL A 288 29.72 -13.83 1.99
C VAL A 288 28.74 -14.82 2.61
N LYS A 289 27.86 -15.44 1.81
CA LYS A 289 26.94 -16.47 2.30
C LYS A 289 27.68 -17.63 2.95
N LYS A 290 28.71 -18.17 2.29
CA LYS A 290 29.56 -19.23 2.84
C LYS A 290 30.32 -18.78 4.09
N PHE A 291 30.82 -17.55 4.10
CA PHE A 291 31.46 -16.97 5.28
C PHE A 291 30.51 -16.93 6.49
N LEU A 292 29.29 -16.41 6.29
CA LEU A 292 28.26 -16.35 7.33
C LEU A 292 27.88 -17.75 7.86
N GLN A 293 27.80 -18.76 6.97
CA GLN A 293 27.60 -20.16 7.37
C GLN A 293 28.70 -20.65 8.31
N VAL A 294 29.96 -20.37 7.97
CA VAL A 294 31.12 -20.83 8.76
C VAL A 294 31.15 -20.16 10.13
N ILE A 295 31.05 -18.83 10.20
CA ILE A 295 31.11 -18.14 11.50
C ILE A 295 29.94 -18.53 12.41
N GLN A 296 28.76 -18.75 11.85
CA GLN A 296 27.60 -19.19 12.61
C GLN A 296 27.77 -20.62 13.14
N HIS A 297 28.24 -21.54 12.29
CA HIS A 297 28.45 -22.94 12.68
C HIS A 297 29.54 -23.10 13.75
N LEU A 298 30.55 -22.23 13.73
CA LEU A 298 31.62 -22.25 14.72
C LEU A 298 31.22 -21.48 15.99
N PHE A 299 30.71 -20.25 15.86
CA PHE A 299 30.64 -19.28 16.96
C PHE A 299 29.23 -18.80 17.29
N GLY A 300 28.20 -19.28 16.58
CA GLY A 300 26.80 -18.98 16.91
C GLY A 300 26.38 -19.59 18.26
N ILE A 301 25.12 -19.37 18.67
CA ILE A 301 24.60 -19.86 19.97
C ILE A 301 24.77 -21.38 20.13
N ARG A 302 24.60 -22.13 19.04
CA ARG A 302 24.79 -23.59 18.98
C ARG A 302 26.10 -23.99 18.29
N GLY A 303 27.05 -23.06 18.22
CA GLY A 303 28.31 -23.24 17.51
C GLY A 303 29.27 -24.16 18.25
N LYS A 304 30.08 -24.92 17.50
CA LYS A 304 31.04 -25.91 18.05
C LYS A 304 32.16 -25.27 18.89
N GLU A 305 32.52 -24.04 18.57
CA GLU A 305 33.62 -23.28 19.17
C GLU A 305 33.11 -22.04 19.91
N LYS A 306 31.84 -22.03 20.34
CA LYS A 306 31.22 -20.91 21.08
C LYS A 306 32.05 -20.47 22.29
N ALA A 307 32.65 -21.43 23.01
CA ALA A 307 33.48 -21.14 24.18
C ALA A 307 34.74 -20.31 23.84
N ARG A 308 35.20 -20.31 22.58
CA ARG A 308 36.32 -19.48 22.12
C ARG A 308 35.88 -18.07 21.74
N PHE A 309 34.72 -17.96 21.11
CA PHE A 309 34.18 -16.70 20.64
C PHE A 309 32.66 -16.81 20.50
N GLU A 310 31.95 -15.84 21.08
CA GLU A 310 30.49 -15.76 21.00
C GLU A 310 30.10 -14.71 19.96
N LEU A 311 29.52 -15.16 18.85
CA LEU A 311 29.22 -14.29 17.70
C LEU A 311 28.22 -13.18 18.05
N PHE A 312 27.16 -13.54 18.78
CA PHE A 312 26.05 -12.66 19.13
C PHE A 312 26.13 -12.14 20.58
N ALA A 313 27.29 -12.15 21.22
CA ALA A 313 27.45 -11.55 22.55
C ALA A 313 28.44 -10.38 22.50
N SER A 314 28.05 -9.23 23.06
CA SER A 314 28.88 -8.02 23.06
C SER A 314 29.37 -7.62 24.46
N ALA A 315 28.82 -8.19 25.53
CA ALA A 315 29.20 -7.90 26.90
C ALA A 315 30.72 -8.01 27.19
N PRO A 316 31.47 -9.02 26.68
CA PRO A 316 32.93 -9.11 26.88
C PRO A 316 33.72 -7.91 26.31
N PHE A 317 33.12 -7.16 25.39
CA PHE A 317 33.71 -5.99 24.75
C PHE A 317 33.27 -4.68 25.39
N ARG A 318 32.49 -4.73 26.50
CA ARG A 318 31.88 -3.56 27.15
C ARG A 318 31.04 -2.71 26.19
N GLY A 319 30.37 -3.38 25.26
CA GLY A 319 29.45 -2.78 24.29
C GLY A 319 28.17 -3.61 24.18
N ARG A 320 27.27 -3.13 23.33
CA ARG A 320 26.02 -3.79 22.96
C ARG A 320 25.95 -3.86 21.45
N ASP A 321 25.36 -4.94 20.94
CA ASP A 321 24.98 -5.06 19.52
C ASP A 321 26.14 -4.85 18.53
N LEU A 322 27.33 -5.29 18.90
CA LEU A 322 28.54 -5.14 18.07
C LEU A 322 28.52 -6.20 16.96
N LEU A 323 28.64 -5.79 15.70
CA LEU A 323 28.51 -6.60 14.46
C LEU A 323 27.09 -7.08 14.17
N PHE A 324 26.44 -7.68 15.17
CA PHE A 324 25.08 -8.23 15.14
C PHE A 324 24.38 -7.85 16.45
N LEU A 325 23.05 -7.87 16.48
CA LEU A 325 22.32 -7.67 17.74
C LEU A 325 22.63 -8.81 18.72
N ASP A 326 22.66 -8.46 20.00
CA ASP A 326 22.89 -9.45 21.06
C ASP A 326 21.69 -10.42 21.20
N ALA A 327 20.50 -10.00 20.77
CA ALA A 327 19.28 -10.80 20.76
C ALA A 327 19.23 -11.88 19.65
N THR A 328 20.18 -11.86 18.72
CA THR A 328 20.17 -12.73 17.54
C THR A 328 20.38 -14.19 17.90
N GLN A 329 19.40 -15.02 17.56
CA GLN A 329 19.42 -16.47 17.77
C GLN A 329 20.26 -17.18 16.70
N HIS A 330 20.06 -16.78 15.44
CA HIS A 330 20.80 -17.27 14.28
C HIS A 330 20.62 -16.34 13.07
N LEU A 331 21.44 -16.50 12.05
CA LEU A 331 21.35 -15.88 10.74
C LEU A 331 20.61 -16.82 9.79
N GLN A 332 19.51 -16.35 9.20
CA GLN A 332 18.85 -17.03 8.09
C GLN A 332 19.44 -16.53 6.77
N LEU A 333 20.02 -17.43 5.99
CA LEU A 333 20.66 -17.09 4.72
C LEU A 333 19.67 -17.20 3.57
N LEU A 334 19.74 -16.23 2.67
CA LEU A 334 18.76 -16.08 1.59
C LEU A 334 19.20 -16.81 0.32
N GLY A 335 18.22 -17.10 -0.55
CA GLY A 335 18.48 -17.62 -1.89
C GLY A 335 19.18 -16.61 -2.79
N GLU A 336 19.75 -17.06 -3.90
CA GLU A 336 20.21 -16.16 -4.95
C GLU A 336 18.99 -15.44 -5.56
N GLU A 337 19.16 -14.19 -5.98
CA GLU A 337 18.11 -13.37 -6.64
C GLU A 337 16.82 -13.08 -5.84
N THR A 338 16.85 -13.18 -4.50
CA THR A 338 15.69 -12.78 -3.68
C THR A 338 15.41 -11.28 -3.83
N LYS A 339 14.20 -10.92 -4.26
CA LYS A 339 13.79 -9.50 -4.40
C LYS A 339 13.71 -8.83 -3.04
N ILE A 340 14.09 -7.54 -2.95
CA ILE A 340 14.06 -6.81 -1.67
C ILE A 340 12.67 -6.79 -1.01
N SER A 341 11.58 -6.76 -1.80
CA SER A 341 10.21 -6.86 -1.29
C SER A 341 9.90 -8.20 -0.62
N GLN A 342 10.54 -9.29 -1.04
CA GLN A 342 10.43 -10.59 -0.36
C GLN A 342 11.28 -10.65 0.91
N VAL A 343 12.37 -9.88 0.97
CA VAL A 343 13.25 -9.82 2.15
C VAL A 343 12.61 -8.99 3.26
N LEU A 344 12.09 -7.81 2.92
CA LEU A 344 11.59 -6.83 3.87
C LEU A 344 10.06 -6.87 4.08
N GLY A 345 9.32 -7.48 3.14
CA GLY A 345 7.85 -7.40 3.09
C GLY A 345 7.36 -6.23 2.24
N LEU A 346 6.25 -6.42 1.53
CA LEU A 346 5.66 -5.40 0.64
C LEU A 346 5.23 -4.16 1.42
N ASP A 347 4.49 -4.34 2.52
CA ASP A 347 3.96 -3.23 3.33
C ASP A 347 5.08 -2.33 3.87
N TYR A 348 6.17 -2.94 4.32
CA TYR A 348 7.33 -2.19 4.80
C TYR A 348 8.06 -1.48 3.66
N VAL A 349 8.21 -2.12 2.49
CA VAL A 349 8.77 -1.44 1.30
C VAL A 349 7.92 -0.22 0.90
N THR A 350 6.60 -0.35 0.88
CA THR A 350 5.68 0.77 0.60
C THR A 350 5.84 1.89 1.62
N LEU A 351 5.97 1.56 2.92
CA LEU A 351 6.28 2.54 3.96
C LEU A 351 7.59 3.28 3.65
N LEU A 352 8.67 2.57 3.32
CA LEU A 352 9.97 3.20 3.01
C LEU A 352 9.91 4.09 1.77
N GLN A 353 9.18 3.69 0.74
CA GLN A 353 8.94 4.51 -0.45
C GLN A 353 8.17 5.78 -0.09
N GLY A 354 7.09 5.66 0.68
CA GLY A 354 6.31 6.79 1.18
C GLY A 354 7.15 7.76 2.02
N LEU A 355 8.06 7.26 2.85
CA LEU A 355 8.99 8.07 3.66
C LEU A 355 10.19 8.63 2.87
N GLY A 356 10.24 8.43 1.54
CA GLY A 356 11.26 9.02 0.67
C GLY A 356 12.64 8.37 0.75
N HIS A 357 12.73 7.08 1.10
CA HIS A 357 14.03 6.40 1.20
C HIS A 357 14.77 6.26 -0.14
N GLU A 358 14.07 6.34 -1.27
CA GLU A 358 14.66 6.37 -2.62
C GLU A 358 15.00 7.79 -3.10
N GLY A 359 14.78 8.82 -2.26
CA GLY A 359 14.85 10.22 -2.66
C GLY A 359 13.60 10.71 -3.40
N SER A 360 13.64 11.94 -3.91
CA SER A 360 12.61 12.49 -4.79
C SER A 360 12.73 11.86 -6.18
N SER A 361 12.12 10.69 -6.36
CA SER A 361 12.03 10.03 -7.67
C SER A 361 10.81 10.55 -8.43
N LEU A 362 10.93 10.74 -9.75
CA LEU A 362 9.79 10.94 -10.66
C LEU A 362 8.74 9.82 -10.56
N SER A 363 9.15 8.62 -10.11
CA SER A 363 8.22 7.50 -9.85
C SER A 363 7.27 7.75 -8.69
N ASN A 364 7.62 8.61 -7.72
CA ASN A 364 6.75 8.94 -6.59
C ASN A 364 5.68 9.98 -6.98
N SER A 365 5.88 10.65 -8.12
CA SER A 365 4.91 11.54 -8.76
C SER A 365 4.17 10.86 -9.91
N LEU A 366 4.48 9.60 -10.24
CA LEU A 366 3.82 8.89 -11.33
C LEU A 366 2.61 8.13 -10.77
N VAL A 367 1.41 8.42 -11.28
CA VAL A 367 0.22 7.63 -10.96
C VAL A 367 -0.05 6.65 -12.09
N ARG A 368 0.00 5.35 -11.79
CA ARG A 368 -0.42 4.27 -12.71
C ARG A 368 -1.91 3.99 -12.52
N TRP A 369 -2.73 4.51 -13.42
CA TRP A 369 -4.18 4.34 -13.39
C TRP A 369 -4.58 3.03 -14.08
N CYS A 370 -5.34 2.18 -13.38
CA CYS A 370 -5.81 0.93 -13.93
C CYS A 370 -7.12 1.10 -14.71
N CYS A 371 -7.16 0.56 -15.93
CA CYS A 371 -8.29 0.61 -16.86
C CYS A 371 -8.79 -0.80 -17.16
N ILE A 372 -10.10 -1.04 -17.08
CA ILE A 372 -10.66 -2.40 -17.23
C ILE A 372 -11.01 -2.78 -18.68
N SER A 373 -10.74 -1.91 -19.65
CA SER A 373 -11.05 -2.14 -21.07
C SER A 373 -10.25 -1.23 -22.01
N ASP A 374 -10.24 -1.54 -23.31
CA ASP A 374 -9.60 -0.70 -24.34
C ASP A 374 -10.25 0.69 -24.46
N LEU A 375 -11.52 0.81 -24.07
CA LEU A 375 -12.25 2.09 -24.11
C LEU A 375 -11.79 3.00 -22.97
N GLU A 376 -11.61 2.43 -21.79
CA GLU A 376 -11.03 3.16 -20.65
C GLU A 376 -9.56 3.46 -20.86
N LEU A 377 -8.79 2.52 -21.42
CA LEU A 377 -7.38 2.73 -21.71
C LEU A 377 -7.19 3.93 -22.63
N ARG A 378 -7.94 4.02 -23.74
CA ARG A 378 -7.89 5.17 -24.64
C ARG A 378 -8.26 6.48 -23.96
N LYS A 379 -9.31 6.49 -23.12
CA LYS A 379 -9.69 7.67 -22.34
C LYS A 379 -8.58 8.08 -21.37
N CYS A 380 -7.94 7.11 -20.73
CA CYS A 380 -6.82 7.34 -19.84
C CYS A 380 -5.60 7.88 -20.59
N GLU A 381 -5.29 7.35 -21.78
CA GLU A 381 -4.19 7.83 -22.63
C GLU A 381 -4.43 9.28 -23.07
N GLU A 382 -5.65 9.61 -23.48
CA GLU A 382 -6.04 11.00 -23.76
C GLU A 382 -5.91 11.89 -22.52
N TRP A 383 -6.33 11.41 -21.34
CA TRP A 383 -6.15 12.13 -20.07
C TRP A 383 -4.67 12.35 -19.75
N ALA A 384 -3.82 11.33 -19.92
CA ALA A 384 -2.39 11.38 -19.67
C ALA A 384 -1.69 12.40 -20.56
N LEU A 385 -2.09 12.51 -21.83
CA LEU A 385 -1.55 13.49 -22.79
C LEU A 385 -1.94 14.94 -22.46
N ASN A 386 -3.00 15.15 -21.68
CA ASN A 386 -3.54 16.48 -21.37
C ASN A 386 -3.30 16.94 -19.93
N VAL A 387 -2.67 16.12 -19.09
CA VAL A 387 -2.35 16.51 -17.71
C VAL A 387 -1.18 17.50 -17.70
N ARG A 388 -1.32 18.58 -16.93
CA ARG A 388 -0.28 19.63 -16.78
C ARG A 388 0.61 19.44 -15.55
N THR A 389 0.27 18.46 -14.71
CA THR A 389 0.86 18.21 -13.38
C THR A 389 1.60 16.86 -13.38
N ASP A 390 1.55 16.13 -12.27
CA ASP A 390 2.14 14.80 -12.10
C ASP A 390 1.85 13.84 -13.27
N PRO A 391 2.86 13.11 -13.78
CA PRO A 391 2.69 12.23 -14.93
C PRO A 391 1.74 11.06 -14.63
N LEU A 392 0.81 10.82 -15.55
CA LEU A 392 -0.14 9.71 -15.51
C LEU A 392 0.30 8.61 -16.48
N VAL A 393 0.29 7.36 -16.04
CA VAL A 393 0.49 6.18 -16.89
C VAL A 393 -0.73 5.27 -16.79
N CYS A 394 -1.14 4.69 -17.91
CA CYS A 394 -2.32 3.84 -17.96
C CYS A 394 -1.92 2.37 -18.00
N VAL A 395 -2.50 1.57 -17.11
CA VAL A 395 -2.29 0.12 -17.01
C VAL A 395 -3.60 -0.57 -17.34
N GLN A 396 -3.58 -1.57 -18.20
CA GLN A 396 -4.80 -2.28 -18.58
C GLN A 396 -4.98 -3.58 -17.79
N ALA A 397 -6.20 -3.81 -17.31
CA ALA A 397 -6.68 -5.08 -16.76
C ALA A 397 -7.97 -5.51 -17.47
N ASP A 398 -8.49 -6.69 -17.14
CA ASP A 398 -9.72 -7.25 -17.71
C ASP A 398 -10.94 -7.14 -16.78
N SER A 399 -10.75 -6.73 -15.52
CA SER A 399 -11.82 -6.53 -14.53
C SER A 399 -11.40 -5.61 -13.37
N MET A 400 -12.37 -5.13 -12.59
CA MET A 400 -12.10 -4.37 -11.36
C MET A 400 -11.32 -5.18 -10.32
N ILE A 401 -11.60 -6.48 -10.20
CA ILE A 401 -10.86 -7.39 -9.29
C ILE A 401 -9.40 -7.50 -9.74
N SER A 402 -9.17 -7.65 -11.03
CA SER A 402 -7.81 -7.69 -11.59
C SER A 402 -7.05 -6.38 -11.33
N CYS A 403 -7.71 -5.23 -11.40
CA CYS A 403 -7.10 -3.95 -10.99
C CYS A 403 -6.72 -3.93 -9.50
N ILE A 404 -7.59 -4.43 -8.61
CA ILE A 404 -7.27 -4.56 -7.17
C ILE A 404 -6.01 -5.42 -6.98
N GLU A 405 -5.91 -6.55 -7.70
CA GLU A 405 -4.72 -7.40 -7.65
C GLU A 405 -3.45 -6.72 -8.16
N LEU A 406 -3.54 -5.98 -9.28
CA LEU A 406 -2.40 -5.23 -9.81
C LEU A 406 -1.92 -4.16 -8.82
N ILE A 407 -2.84 -3.50 -8.10
CA ILE A 407 -2.46 -2.54 -7.05
C ILE A 407 -1.73 -3.25 -5.91
N LYS A 408 -2.22 -4.40 -5.43
CA LYS A 408 -1.52 -5.18 -4.38
C LYS A 408 -0.14 -5.66 -4.82
N LYS A 409 0.04 -5.97 -6.11
CA LYS A 409 1.32 -6.40 -6.69
C LYS A 409 2.26 -5.22 -6.97
N ASN A 410 1.83 -3.99 -6.68
CA ASN A 410 2.55 -2.77 -7.01
C ASN A 410 2.81 -2.63 -8.52
N GLU A 411 1.85 -3.06 -9.34
CA GLU A 411 1.85 -2.95 -10.81
C GLU A 411 0.91 -1.83 -11.31
N ALA A 412 -0.05 -1.41 -10.49
CA ALA A 412 -0.88 -0.21 -10.65
C ALA A 412 -0.99 0.56 -9.32
N ASP A 413 -1.47 1.80 -9.34
CA ASP A 413 -1.56 2.67 -8.15
C ASP A 413 -3.00 3.04 -7.78
N ALA A 414 -3.87 3.26 -8.76
CA ALA A 414 -5.23 3.72 -8.53
C ALA A 414 -6.23 3.12 -9.52
N VAL A 415 -7.48 2.98 -9.08
CA VAL A 415 -8.63 2.55 -9.89
C VAL A 415 -9.92 3.10 -9.28
N THR A 416 -10.88 3.48 -10.12
CA THR A 416 -12.24 3.79 -9.65
C THR A 416 -13.01 2.48 -9.45
N LEU A 417 -13.65 2.31 -8.28
CA LEU A 417 -14.42 1.12 -7.93
C LEU A 417 -15.85 1.50 -7.53
N ASP A 418 -16.82 0.63 -7.85
CA ASP A 418 -18.13 0.70 -7.21
C ASP A 418 -18.07 0.29 -5.73
N ALA A 419 -19.14 0.55 -4.98
CA ALA A 419 -19.17 0.33 -3.53
C ALA A 419 -18.87 -1.13 -3.11
N THR A 420 -19.30 -2.12 -3.90
CA THR A 420 -19.04 -3.53 -3.58
C THR A 420 -17.57 -3.89 -3.80
N HIS A 421 -16.98 -3.42 -4.91
CA HIS A 421 -15.55 -3.64 -5.17
C HIS A 421 -14.65 -2.83 -4.24
N ALA A 422 -15.08 -1.64 -3.81
CA ALA A 422 -14.38 -0.85 -2.80
C ALA A 422 -14.32 -1.61 -1.45
N TYR A 423 -15.40 -2.30 -1.06
CA TYR A 423 -15.40 -3.18 0.11
C TYR A 423 -14.40 -4.34 -0.04
N PHE A 424 -14.31 -4.97 -1.22
CA PHE A 424 -13.30 -5.99 -1.50
C PHE A 424 -11.88 -5.42 -1.47
N ALA A 425 -11.69 -4.21 -1.97
CA ALA A 425 -10.42 -3.50 -1.95
C ALA A 425 -9.98 -3.20 -0.50
N GLU A 426 -10.89 -2.78 0.38
CA GLU A 426 -10.60 -2.57 1.80
C GLU A 426 -10.22 -3.88 2.51
N THR A 427 -10.92 -4.98 2.21
CA THR A 427 -10.55 -6.33 2.70
C THR A 427 -9.15 -6.73 2.19
N CYS A 428 -8.74 -6.18 1.06
CA CYS A 428 -7.40 -6.30 0.50
C CYS A 428 -6.38 -5.27 1.03
N ALA A 429 -6.71 -4.54 2.09
CA ALA A 429 -5.89 -3.48 2.69
C ALA A 429 -5.59 -2.29 1.76
N LEU A 430 -6.45 -2.05 0.76
CA LEU A 430 -6.44 -0.80 -0.02
C LEU A 430 -7.30 0.25 0.68
N ALA A 431 -6.94 1.52 0.55
CA ALA A 431 -7.67 2.63 1.16
C ALA A 431 -8.42 3.46 0.09
N PRO A 432 -9.65 3.92 0.37
CA PRO A 432 -10.32 4.90 -0.47
C PRO A 432 -9.62 6.26 -0.35
N VAL A 433 -9.28 6.86 -1.50
CA VAL A 433 -8.59 8.17 -1.57
C VAL A 433 -9.56 9.31 -1.91
N ALA A 434 -10.50 9.04 -2.82
CA ALA A 434 -11.52 9.99 -3.26
C ALA A 434 -12.82 9.24 -3.60
N ALA A 435 -13.94 9.96 -3.59
CA ALA A 435 -15.24 9.43 -3.98
C ALA A 435 -15.84 10.28 -5.11
N GLU A 436 -16.48 9.64 -6.09
CA GLU A 436 -17.25 10.36 -7.11
C GLU A 436 -18.49 11.01 -6.48
N CYS A 437 -18.78 12.26 -6.85
CA CYS A 437 -20.03 12.91 -6.46
C CYS A 437 -20.86 13.33 -7.67
N TYR A 438 -22.16 13.03 -7.61
CA TYR A 438 -23.11 13.17 -8.72
C TYR A 438 -24.16 14.27 -8.52
N ARG A 439 -24.08 15.11 -7.47
CA ARG A 439 -25.01 16.23 -7.19
C ARG A 439 -24.27 17.58 -7.13
N GLU A 440 -24.97 18.66 -7.47
CA GLU A 440 -24.47 20.05 -7.38
C GLU A 440 -24.04 20.44 -5.95
N GLU A 441 -24.60 19.78 -4.92
CA GLU A 441 -24.29 20.01 -3.49
C GLU A 441 -22.86 19.59 -3.08
N CYS A 442 -22.07 19.00 -3.98
CA CYS A 442 -20.67 18.64 -3.75
C CYS A 442 -19.65 19.66 -4.25
N ALA A 443 -20.09 20.80 -4.79
CA ALA A 443 -19.17 21.85 -5.17
C ALA A 443 -18.52 22.44 -3.90
N PRO A 444 -17.17 22.46 -3.77
CA PRO A 444 -16.54 23.27 -2.74
C PRO A 444 -16.99 24.73 -2.95
N THR A 445 -17.51 25.37 -1.91
CA THR A 445 -17.72 26.81 -1.92
C THR A 445 -16.40 27.48 -2.27
N ARG A 446 -16.42 28.35 -3.28
CA ARG A 446 -15.25 28.94 -3.96
C ARG A 446 -14.30 29.78 -3.09
N GLU A 447 -14.41 29.74 -1.76
CA GLU A 447 -13.74 30.68 -0.86
C GLU A 447 -12.50 30.15 -0.13
N GLU A 448 -12.18 28.84 -0.11
CA GLU A 448 -10.89 28.39 0.47
C GLU A 448 -10.28 27.19 -0.28
N PRO A 449 -9.07 27.33 -0.87
CA PRO A 449 -8.41 26.24 -1.62
C PRO A 449 -7.76 25.15 -0.76
N ASP A 450 -7.65 25.32 0.57
CA ASP A 450 -6.71 24.55 1.41
C ASP A 450 -7.33 23.66 2.50
N LEU A 451 -8.65 23.51 2.55
CA LEU A 451 -9.28 22.52 3.42
C LEU A 451 -10.21 21.61 2.59
N LEU A 452 -9.70 20.43 2.21
CA LEU A 452 -10.52 19.25 1.91
C LEU A 452 -11.16 18.74 3.21
N THR A 453 -11.97 19.58 3.84
CA THR A 453 -12.76 19.24 5.03
C THR A 453 -13.76 18.15 4.68
N HIS A 454 -13.76 17.10 5.51
CA HIS A 454 -14.79 16.07 5.65
C HIS A 454 -16.13 16.47 5.03
N VAL A 455 -16.38 16.00 3.81
CA VAL A 455 -17.70 16.09 3.20
C VAL A 455 -18.64 15.30 4.10
N GLY A 456 -19.55 16.00 4.77
CA GLY A 456 -20.64 15.39 5.52
C GLY A 456 -21.40 14.45 4.59
N GLY A 457 -21.46 13.16 4.99
CA GLY A 457 -22.23 12.07 4.38
C GLY A 457 -22.48 12.16 2.87
N LEU A 458 -21.77 11.37 2.07
CA LEU A 458 -22.07 11.18 0.65
C LEU A 458 -23.57 10.85 0.47
N PRO A 459 -24.25 11.45 -0.54
CA PRO A 459 -25.68 11.24 -0.74
C PRO A 459 -25.99 9.75 -0.98
N PRO A 460 -27.12 9.23 -0.47
CA PRO A 460 -27.45 7.81 -0.57
C PRO A 460 -27.68 7.39 -2.03
N LEU A 461 -27.22 6.17 -2.36
CA LEU A 461 -27.35 5.57 -3.68
C LEU A 461 -28.51 4.58 -3.70
N TYR A 462 -29.50 4.81 -4.57
CA TYR A 462 -30.66 3.93 -4.75
C TYR A 462 -30.46 2.94 -5.91
N SER A 463 -31.03 1.74 -5.77
CA SER A 463 -31.20 0.77 -6.86
C SER A 463 -32.61 0.86 -7.45
N VAL A 464 -32.73 0.73 -8.78
CA VAL A 464 -34.01 0.85 -9.51
C VAL A 464 -34.21 -0.32 -10.47
N ALA A 465 -35.46 -0.78 -10.57
CA ALA A 465 -35.88 -1.75 -11.58
C ALA A 465 -36.69 -1.05 -12.68
N LEU A 466 -36.07 -0.88 -13.85
CA LEU A 466 -36.71 -0.30 -15.01
C LEU A 466 -37.43 -1.37 -15.83
N VAL A 467 -38.64 -1.08 -16.25
CA VAL A 467 -39.41 -1.92 -17.19
C VAL A 467 -40.04 -1.04 -18.26
N ARG A 468 -40.34 -1.64 -19.41
CA ARG A 468 -41.03 -0.91 -20.48
C ARG A 468 -42.47 -0.63 -20.07
N LYS A 469 -42.92 0.61 -20.28
CA LYS A 469 -44.29 1.06 -20.02
C LYS A 469 -45.37 0.19 -20.71
N ALA A 470 -45.07 -0.35 -21.89
CA ALA A 470 -45.96 -1.24 -22.63
C ALA A 470 -46.09 -2.64 -22.00
N ASN A 471 -45.22 -3.01 -21.06
CA ASN A 471 -45.18 -4.33 -20.43
C ASN A 471 -45.88 -4.29 -19.06
N GLN A 472 -47.21 -4.35 -19.08
CA GLN A 472 -48.03 -4.35 -17.86
C GLN A 472 -47.96 -5.67 -17.05
N GLN A 473 -47.23 -6.68 -17.54
CA GLN A 473 -47.11 -7.99 -16.90
C GLN A 473 -45.87 -8.13 -16.00
N VAL A 474 -45.10 -7.06 -15.81
CA VAL A 474 -43.92 -7.05 -14.94
C VAL A 474 -44.17 -6.08 -13.79
N ASN A 475 -44.08 -6.59 -12.56
CA ASN A 475 -44.12 -5.80 -11.34
C ASN A 475 -43.18 -6.39 -10.26
N ARG A 476 -43.04 -5.76 -9.08
CA ARG A 476 -42.07 -6.19 -8.03
C ARG A 476 -42.26 -7.64 -7.60
N TYR A 477 -43.50 -8.09 -7.59
CA TYR A 477 -43.88 -9.44 -7.18
C TYR A 477 -43.79 -10.45 -8.33
N ALA A 478 -43.63 -9.98 -9.57
CA ALA A 478 -43.68 -10.77 -10.80
C ALA A 478 -42.38 -10.68 -11.63
N LEU A 479 -41.23 -10.60 -10.96
CA LEU A 479 -39.90 -10.62 -11.60
C LEU A 479 -39.39 -12.05 -11.90
N ARG A 480 -39.93 -13.06 -11.21
CA ARG A 480 -39.52 -14.46 -11.38
C ARG A 480 -39.79 -14.93 -12.81
N ARG A 481 -38.84 -15.67 -13.39
CA ARG A 481 -38.85 -16.18 -14.79
C ARG A 481 -38.90 -15.11 -15.88
N LYS A 482 -38.73 -13.83 -15.56
CA LYS A 482 -38.57 -12.77 -16.57
C LYS A 482 -37.16 -12.78 -17.17
N ARG A 483 -36.97 -12.07 -18.28
CA ARG A 483 -35.65 -11.79 -18.84
C ARG A 483 -35.05 -10.56 -18.17
N SER A 484 -33.82 -10.66 -17.68
CA SER A 484 -33.20 -9.61 -16.88
C SER A 484 -31.97 -9.01 -17.56
N CYS A 485 -31.79 -7.71 -17.37
CA CYS A 485 -30.61 -6.95 -17.77
C CYS A 485 -29.98 -6.36 -16.51
N HIS A 486 -28.74 -6.70 -16.24
CA HIS A 486 -28.00 -6.26 -15.07
C HIS A 486 -26.77 -5.48 -15.52
N SER A 487 -26.31 -4.54 -14.71
CA SER A 487 -25.08 -3.79 -14.98
C SER A 487 -23.85 -4.71 -15.02
N HIS A 488 -23.59 -5.47 -13.96
CA HIS A 488 -22.60 -6.56 -13.89
C HIS A 488 -22.72 -7.34 -12.57
N VAL A 489 -22.03 -8.49 -12.48
CA VAL A 489 -21.82 -9.20 -11.21
C VAL A 489 -21.16 -8.24 -10.19
N TYR A 490 -21.58 -8.32 -8.93
CA TYR A 490 -21.16 -7.45 -7.82
C TYR A 490 -21.59 -5.98 -7.90
N SER A 491 -22.25 -5.53 -8.97
CA SER A 491 -22.83 -4.17 -8.98
C SER A 491 -23.77 -3.94 -7.78
N PRO A 492 -23.67 -2.79 -7.09
CA PRO A 492 -24.55 -2.48 -5.96
C PRO A 492 -26.04 -2.62 -6.32
N GLY A 493 -26.47 -2.01 -7.43
CA GLY A 493 -27.87 -2.00 -7.84
C GLY A 493 -28.32 -3.24 -8.61
N GLY A 494 -27.46 -3.75 -9.49
CA GLY A 494 -27.78 -4.87 -10.37
C GLY A 494 -27.58 -6.26 -9.77
N TRP A 495 -26.84 -6.38 -8.66
CA TRP A 495 -26.50 -7.67 -8.05
C TRP A 495 -26.63 -7.70 -6.53
N LEU A 496 -26.09 -6.74 -5.78
CA LEU A 496 -26.06 -6.82 -4.31
C LEU A 496 -27.44 -6.52 -3.68
N LEU A 497 -27.96 -5.32 -3.90
CA LEU A 497 -29.22 -4.86 -3.30
C LEU A 497 -30.44 -5.62 -3.83
N LEU A 498 -30.33 -6.20 -5.03
CA LEU A 498 -31.37 -7.05 -5.62
C LEU A 498 -31.64 -8.31 -4.79
N SER A 499 -30.61 -8.84 -4.12
CA SER A 499 -30.66 -10.16 -3.46
C SER A 499 -31.78 -10.24 -2.42
N GLN A 500 -31.99 -9.14 -1.69
CA GLN A 500 -33.03 -8.97 -0.67
C GLN A 500 -34.45 -9.18 -1.21
N TYR A 501 -34.66 -9.01 -2.53
CA TYR A 501 -35.98 -9.01 -3.15
C TYR A 501 -36.25 -10.23 -4.03
N THR A 502 -35.21 -10.92 -4.51
CA THR A 502 -35.38 -12.06 -5.42
C THR A 502 -35.05 -13.40 -4.80
N VAL A 503 -34.17 -13.43 -3.79
CA VAL A 503 -33.69 -14.68 -3.17
C VAL A 503 -34.40 -14.95 -1.83
N GLY A 504 -35.14 -13.97 -1.29
CA GLY A 504 -35.74 -14.04 0.05
C GLY A 504 -34.68 -13.90 1.15
N ALA A 505 -35.10 -13.65 2.40
CA ALA A 505 -34.25 -14.01 3.54
C ALA A 505 -34.01 -15.53 3.45
N LEU A 506 -32.78 -15.98 3.70
CA LEU A 506 -32.37 -17.39 3.68
C LEU A 506 -33.30 -18.24 4.57
N GLU A 507 -34.44 -18.68 4.04
CA GLU A 507 -35.33 -19.61 4.74
C GLU A 507 -34.68 -21.00 4.68
N ASN A 508 -34.26 -21.46 5.86
CA ASN A 508 -33.87 -22.83 6.17
C ASN A 508 -32.82 -23.49 5.26
N GLY A 509 -31.55 -23.30 5.63
CA GLY A 509 -30.60 -24.40 5.84
C GLY A 509 -30.04 -25.14 4.61
N SER A 510 -30.48 -24.87 3.38
CA SER A 510 -29.91 -25.51 2.20
C SER A 510 -30.44 -24.88 0.91
N SER A 511 -29.78 -23.84 0.39
CA SER A 511 -29.49 -23.73 -1.06
C SER A 511 -28.73 -22.44 -1.43
N ALA A 512 -27.46 -22.66 -1.81
CA ALA A 512 -26.53 -21.78 -2.51
C ALA A 512 -26.08 -20.48 -1.80
N CYS A 513 -24.93 -20.56 -1.11
CA CYS A 513 -24.07 -19.42 -0.75
C CYS A 513 -23.52 -18.65 -1.99
N ASN A 514 -24.06 -18.89 -3.18
CA ASN A 514 -23.71 -18.25 -4.44
C ASN A 514 -24.95 -17.54 -5.00
N LEU A 515 -25.03 -16.24 -4.73
CA LEU A 515 -26.09 -15.34 -5.20
C LEU A 515 -26.28 -15.40 -6.72
N THR A 516 -25.19 -15.56 -7.50
CA THR A 516 -25.26 -15.68 -8.95
C THR A 516 -26.03 -16.93 -9.37
N SER A 517 -25.82 -18.06 -8.70
CA SER A 517 -26.60 -19.29 -8.94
C SER A 517 -28.07 -19.12 -8.56
N ALA A 518 -28.37 -18.37 -7.49
CA ALA A 518 -29.74 -18.05 -7.13
C ALA A 518 -30.44 -17.22 -8.22
N TYR A 519 -29.74 -16.24 -8.80
CA TYR A 519 -30.24 -15.45 -9.93
C TYR A 519 -30.45 -16.29 -11.20
N GLN A 520 -29.58 -17.25 -11.48
CA GLN A 520 -29.75 -18.18 -12.60
C GLN A 520 -31.05 -18.99 -12.47
N ASN A 521 -31.45 -19.34 -11.25
CA ASN A 521 -32.71 -20.05 -10.99
C ASN A 521 -33.93 -19.11 -10.99
N PHE A 522 -33.76 -17.86 -10.54
CA PHE A 522 -34.82 -16.87 -10.44
C PHE A 522 -35.24 -16.33 -11.81
N PHE A 523 -34.27 -15.93 -12.64
CA PHE A 523 -34.52 -15.38 -13.98
C PHE A 523 -34.48 -16.45 -15.06
N TRP A 524 -35.23 -16.26 -16.15
CA TRP A 524 -35.27 -17.26 -17.23
C TRP A 524 -33.99 -17.23 -18.08
N LYS A 525 -33.64 -16.03 -18.58
CA LYS A 525 -32.43 -15.73 -19.35
C LYS A 525 -32.08 -14.27 -19.12
N GLY A 526 -30.82 -13.89 -19.18
CA GLY A 526 -30.44 -12.50 -18.96
C GLY A 526 -29.15 -12.10 -19.64
N CYS A 527 -28.79 -10.84 -19.43
CA CYS A 527 -27.42 -10.37 -19.53
C CYS A 527 -26.96 -9.85 -18.16
N MET A 528 -26.03 -10.55 -17.55
CA MET A 528 -25.31 -10.16 -16.35
C MET A 528 -23.82 -10.32 -16.63
N PRO A 529 -23.15 -9.26 -17.11
CA PRO A 529 -21.73 -9.27 -17.39
C PRO A 529 -20.90 -9.79 -16.21
N GLY A 530 -20.02 -10.75 -16.45
CA GLY A 530 -19.24 -11.48 -15.44
C GLY A 530 -19.89 -12.76 -14.90
N ALA A 531 -21.15 -13.05 -15.24
CA ALA A 531 -21.82 -14.27 -14.84
C ALA A 531 -21.54 -15.43 -15.81
N SER A 532 -22.25 -16.54 -15.63
CA SER A 532 -22.24 -17.68 -16.55
C SER A 532 -23.66 -18.20 -16.81
N GLY A 533 -23.80 -19.19 -17.70
CA GLY A 533 -25.06 -19.89 -17.91
C GLY A 533 -26.17 -19.06 -18.55
N ASN A 534 -27.39 -19.18 -18.03
CA ASN A 534 -28.56 -18.51 -18.62
C ASN A 534 -28.56 -16.99 -18.46
N LEU A 535 -27.83 -16.45 -17.48
CA LEU A 535 -27.64 -15.02 -17.28
C LEU A 535 -26.71 -14.36 -18.30
N CYS A 536 -26.06 -15.12 -19.19
CA CYS A 536 -25.26 -14.59 -20.29
C CYS A 536 -25.92 -14.80 -21.66
N LYS A 537 -27.13 -15.37 -21.72
CA LYS A 537 -27.75 -15.79 -22.98
C LYS A 537 -28.10 -14.62 -23.89
N VAL A 538 -28.51 -13.47 -23.32
CA VAL A 538 -28.91 -12.30 -24.10
C VAL A 538 -27.83 -11.22 -24.21
N CYS A 539 -26.65 -11.45 -23.60
CA CYS A 539 -25.46 -10.64 -23.86
C CYS A 539 -24.99 -10.78 -25.31
N ILE A 540 -24.34 -9.75 -25.84
CA ILE A 540 -24.01 -9.67 -27.26
C ILE A 540 -22.51 -9.50 -27.55
N GLY A 541 -21.72 -9.08 -26.56
CA GLY A 541 -20.30 -8.76 -26.74
C GLY A 541 -20.08 -7.55 -27.65
N GLN A 542 -18.81 -7.24 -27.91
CA GLN A 542 -18.37 -6.17 -28.80
C GLN A 542 -18.31 -6.63 -30.26
N GLU A 543 -18.83 -5.80 -31.17
CA GLU A 543 -18.70 -5.97 -32.62
C GLU A 543 -17.24 -5.90 -33.07
N GLY A 544 -16.82 -6.80 -33.97
CA GLY A 544 -15.46 -6.81 -34.54
C GLY A 544 -14.40 -7.58 -33.76
N ARG A 545 -14.69 -8.07 -32.55
CA ARG A 545 -13.84 -9.05 -31.84
C ARG A 545 -14.22 -10.49 -32.20
N VAL A 546 -13.29 -11.43 -32.02
CA VAL A 546 -13.51 -12.87 -32.29
C VAL A 546 -14.82 -13.32 -31.63
N LYS A 547 -15.74 -13.91 -32.41
CA LYS A 547 -17.06 -14.36 -31.94
C LYS A 547 -16.92 -15.20 -30.65
N GLY A 548 -17.37 -14.64 -29.53
CA GLY A 548 -17.45 -15.33 -28.24
C GLY A 548 -16.47 -14.86 -27.15
N SER A 549 -15.39 -14.13 -27.48
CA SER A 549 -14.39 -13.74 -26.46
C SER A 549 -14.79 -12.55 -25.60
N SER A 550 -15.72 -11.72 -26.07
CA SER A 550 -16.20 -10.50 -25.37
C SER A 550 -17.62 -10.64 -24.81
N LYS A 551 -18.31 -11.75 -25.11
CA LYS A 551 -19.70 -11.96 -24.70
C LYS A 551 -19.76 -12.19 -23.19
N CYS A 552 -20.58 -11.39 -22.51
CA CYS A 552 -20.74 -11.43 -21.05
C CYS A 552 -19.45 -11.09 -20.28
N ALA A 553 -18.47 -10.44 -20.90
CA ALA A 553 -17.25 -9.98 -20.22
C ALA A 553 -17.59 -8.94 -19.15
N ALA A 554 -16.91 -8.97 -18.00
CA ALA A 554 -17.14 -8.05 -16.88
C ALA A 554 -16.51 -6.65 -17.09
N ASN A 555 -16.55 -6.15 -18.31
CA ASN A 555 -15.96 -4.87 -18.72
C ASN A 555 -16.66 -4.32 -19.97
N HIS A 556 -16.21 -3.16 -20.47
CA HIS A 556 -16.81 -2.47 -21.62
C HIS A 556 -16.64 -3.18 -22.97
N HIS A 557 -15.96 -4.34 -23.04
CA HIS A 557 -16.02 -5.21 -24.22
C HIS A 557 -17.40 -5.91 -24.34
N GLU A 558 -18.26 -5.88 -23.32
CA GLU A 558 -19.68 -6.24 -23.44
C GLU A 558 -20.52 -4.97 -23.64
N ARG A 559 -21.26 -4.87 -24.76
CA ARG A 559 -22.09 -3.69 -25.07
C ARG A 559 -23.19 -3.45 -24.03
N TYR A 560 -23.61 -4.52 -23.33
CA TYR A 560 -24.57 -4.44 -22.23
C TYR A 560 -23.95 -4.31 -20.82
N TYR A 561 -22.67 -3.95 -20.73
CA TYR A 561 -22.00 -3.65 -19.45
C TYR A 561 -22.38 -2.30 -18.84
N GLY A 562 -22.49 -2.27 -17.50
CA GLY A 562 -22.80 -1.07 -16.71
C GLY A 562 -24.25 -0.59 -16.83
N ASN A 563 -24.57 0.56 -16.22
CA ASN A 563 -25.95 1.07 -16.17
C ASN A 563 -26.54 1.38 -17.55
N LEU A 564 -25.76 2.04 -18.41
CA LEU A 564 -26.18 2.32 -19.78
C LEU A 564 -26.32 1.02 -20.59
N GLY A 565 -25.44 0.04 -20.39
CA GLY A 565 -25.53 -1.26 -21.05
C GLY A 565 -26.75 -2.07 -20.64
N ALA A 566 -27.08 -2.11 -19.35
CA ALA A 566 -28.29 -2.75 -18.83
C ALA A 566 -29.56 -2.08 -19.40
N LEU A 567 -29.57 -0.75 -19.50
CA LEU A 567 -30.65 -0.01 -20.16
C LEU A 567 -30.75 -0.37 -21.64
N ARG A 568 -29.64 -0.38 -22.38
CA ARG A 568 -29.60 -0.81 -23.80
C ARG A 568 -30.13 -2.23 -23.97
N CYS A 569 -29.79 -3.16 -23.06
CA CYS A 569 -30.33 -4.52 -23.06
C CYS A 569 -31.87 -4.55 -22.92
N LEU A 570 -32.44 -3.67 -22.07
CA LEU A 570 -33.89 -3.52 -21.95
C LEU A 570 -34.50 -2.89 -23.22
N LEU A 571 -33.85 -1.88 -23.82
CA LEU A 571 -34.31 -1.17 -25.02
C LEU A 571 -34.16 -1.98 -26.31
N GLY A 572 -33.27 -2.98 -26.32
CA GLY A 572 -33.10 -3.89 -27.45
C GLY A 572 -32.32 -3.28 -28.62
N ASP A 573 -32.15 -4.08 -29.68
CA ASP A 573 -31.46 -3.67 -30.92
C ASP A 573 -32.41 -2.95 -31.90
N PRO A 574 -31.91 -2.07 -32.81
CA PRO A 574 -32.65 -1.44 -33.91
C PRO A 574 -33.67 -2.32 -34.67
N THR A 575 -33.47 -3.63 -34.74
CA THR A 575 -34.43 -4.58 -35.35
C THR A 575 -35.72 -4.83 -34.54
N GLY A 576 -35.85 -4.25 -33.35
CA GLY A 576 -37.05 -4.33 -32.50
C GLY A 576 -37.08 -5.53 -31.53
N ARG A 577 -35.99 -6.32 -31.47
CA ARG A 577 -35.87 -7.41 -30.49
C ARG A 577 -35.55 -6.85 -29.10
N SER A 578 -36.50 -6.94 -28.16
CA SER A 578 -36.23 -6.71 -26.73
C SER A 578 -35.50 -7.91 -26.15
N PHE A 579 -34.35 -7.67 -25.53
CA PHE A 579 -33.52 -8.72 -24.92
C PHE A 579 -33.82 -8.93 -23.44
N GLY A 580 -34.32 -7.89 -22.75
CA GLY A 580 -34.83 -7.96 -21.38
C GLY A 580 -36.29 -7.53 -21.22
N ASP A 581 -36.88 -7.93 -20.10
CA ASP A 581 -38.18 -7.47 -19.58
C ASP A 581 -38.00 -6.45 -18.44
N VAL A 582 -36.87 -6.54 -17.71
CA VAL A 582 -36.48 -5.65 -16.62
C VAL A 582 -34.98 -5.32 -16.72
N ALA A 583 -34.60 -4.06 -16.46
CA ALA A 583 -33.22 -3.65 -16.21
C ALA A 583 -33.05 -3.23 -14.75
N LEU A 584 -31.94 -3.67 -14.15
CA LEU A 584 -31.62 -3.47 -12.74
C LEU A 584 -30.31 -2.69 -12.66
N LEU A 585 -30.40 -1.46 -12.19
CA LEU A 585 -29.32 -0.48 -12.23
C LEU A 585 -29.37 0.48 -11.04
N GLU A 586 -28.29 1.18 -10.79
CA GLU A 586 -28.28 2.27 -9.82
C GLU A 586 -28.96 3.54 -10.38
N HIS A 587 -29.53 4.36 -9.49
CA HIS A 587 -30.25 5.57 -9.86
C HIS A 587 -29.32 6.72 -10.33
N HIS A 588 -28.04 6.67 -9.98
CA HIS A 588 -27.09 7.71 -10.37
C HIS A 588 -26.96 7.69 -11.90
N ASN A 589 -26.98 8.87 -12.53
CA ASN A 589 -26.98 9.04 -13.98
C ASN A 589 -28.18 8.40 -14.72
N LEU A 590 -29.24 7.96 -14.03
CA LEU A 590 -30.42 7.36 -14.66
C LEU A 590 -31.07 8.29 -15.70
N LEU A 591 -31.26 9.57 -15.35
CA LEU A 591 -31.88 10.57 -16.24
C LEU A 591 -31.04 10.77 -17.50
N GLN A 592 -29.74 10.98 -17.32
CA GLN A 592 -28.77 11.13 -18.40
C GLN A 592 -28.71 9.87 -19.29
N ASN A 593 -28.74 8.68 -18.69
CA ASN A 593 -28.75 7.41 -19.43
C ASN A 593 -30.06 7.23 -20.21
N ILE A 594 -31.21 7.64 -19.66
CA ILE A 594 -32.49 7.62 -20.37
C ILE A 594 -32.47 8.59 -21.55
N GLU A 595 -32.00 9.82 -21.35
CA GLU A 595 -31.85 10.81 -22.42
C GLU A 595 -30.91 10.29 -23.51
N CYS A 596 -29.78 9.70 -23.12
CA CYS A 596 -28.83 9.14 -24.07
C CYS A 596 -29.40 7.93 -24.83
N GLY A 597 -30.10 7.04 -24.13
CA GLY A 597 -30.82 5.92 -24.76
C GLY A 597 -31.92 6.39 -25.72
N GLN A 598 -32.62 7.48 -25.41
CA GLN A 598 -33.61 8.09 -26.30
C GLN A 598 -32.96 8.71 -27.54
N MET A 599 -31.80 9.37 -27.39
CA MET A 599 -31.05 9.90 -28.52
C MET A 599 -30.55 8.77 -29.45
N GLU A 600 -30.16 7.63 -28.90
CA GLU A 600 -29.84 6.42 -29.66
C GLU A 600 -31.07 5.87 -30.40
N GLU A 601 -32.24 5.81 -29.76
CA GLU A 601 -33.51 5.41 -30.40
C GLU A 601 -33.98 6.39 -31.49
N LEU A 602 -33.79 7.70 -31.29
CA LEU A 602 -34.12 8.76 -32.24
C LEU A 602 -33.22 8.72 -33.48
N ARG A 603 -31.90 8.49 -33.31
CA ARG A 603 -30.96 8.24 -34.43
C ARG A 603 -31.32 7.00 -35.23
N GLN A 604 -32.07 6.06 -34.64
CA GLN A 604 -32.55 4.83 -35.27
C GLN A 604 -33.99 4.93 -35.81
N GLY A 605 -34.61 6.13 -35.81
CA GLY A 605 -35.90 6.38 -36.45
C GLY A 605 -37.14 5.95 -35.66
N ARG A 606 -37.05 5.71 -34.33
CA ARG A 606 -38.20 5.32 -33.50
C ARG A 606 -38.84 6.50 -32.74
N LYS A 607 -40.16 6.40 -32.48
CA LYS A 607 -40.90 7.23 -31.51
C LYS A 607 -41.23 6.42 -30.25
N GLY A 608 -40.28 6.31 -29.33
CA GLY A 608 -40.48 5.81 -27.97
C GLY A 608 -40.24 6.94 -26.96
N LYS A 609 -41.12 7.11 -25.95
CA LYS A 609 -40.91 8.05 -24.83
C LYS A 609 -40.68 7.26 -23.55
N LEU A 610 -39.48 7.35 -22.97
CA LEU A 610 -39.27 7.09 -21.55
C LEU A 610 -39.37 8.44 -20.80
N GLN A 611 -39.96 8.49 -19.62
CA GLN A 611 -39.93 9.70 -18.80
C GLN A 611 -39.63 9.34 -17.34
N PRO A 612 -38.72 10.06 -16.68
CA PRO A 612 -38.45 9.92 -15.25
C PRO A 612 -39.38 10.84 -14.44
N VAL A 613 -39.96 10.33 -13.34
CA VAL A 613 -40.80 11.15 -12.45
C VAL A 613 -40.58 10.74 -10.98
N PHE A 614 -39.76 11.54 -10.29
CA PHE A 614 -39.57 11.72 -8.83
C PHE A 614 -39.18 10.55 -7.90
N SER A 615 -38.58 10.95 -6.76
CA SER A 615 -37.82 10.20 -5.74
C SER A 615 -38.50 10.33 -4.39
N PHE A 616 -38.63 9.24 -3.61
CA PHE A 616 -38.77 9.22 -2.14
C PHE A 616 -38.34 7.84 -1.56
N PRO A 617 -37.94 7.75 -0.28
CA PRO A 617 -37.05 6.70 0.22
C PRO A 617 -37.76 5.38 0.58
N ASN A 618 -36.99 4.28 0.49
CA ASN A 618 -37.16 2.96 1.15
C ASN A 618 -37.92 1.78 0.50
N GLU A 619 -38.28 1.74 -0.80
CA GLU A 619 -38.76 0.47 -1.42
C GLU A 619 -38.40 0.31 -2.91
N LEU A 620 -38.19 -0.94 -3.34
CA LEU A 620 -37.89 -1.36 -4.73
C LEU A 620 -38.92 -0.80 -5.73
N ILE A 621 -38.46 0.04 -6.66
CA ILE A 621 -39.31 0.80 -7.60
C ILE A 621 -39.70 -0.07 -8.80
N VAL A 622 -41.00 -0.09 -9.10
CA VAL A 622 -41.60 -0.76 -10.26
C VAL A 622 -42.39 0.24 -11.07
N ILE A 623 -42.11 0.32 -12.37
CA ILE A 623 -42.66 1.34 -13.26
C ILE A 623 -43.77 0.75 -14.15
N GLN A 624 -44.99 1.26 -14.12
CA GLN A 624 -46.03 1.04 -15.16
C GLN A 624 -46.83 2.32 -15.35
N TYR A 625 -47.23 2.75 -16.57
CA TYR A 625 -48.40 3.65 -16.71
C TYR A 625 -49.00 3.80 -18.13
N GLY A 626 -50.26 4.29 -18.22
CA GLY A 626 -51.05 4.60 -19.44
C GLY A 626 -51.09 6.08 -19.90
N ARG A 627 -52.12 6.42 -20.70
CA ARG A 627 -52.33 7.58 -21.63
C ARG A 627 -52.37 9.00 -21.02
N ALA A 628 -51.99 9.99 -21.85
CA ALA A 628 -52.17 11.44 -21.60
C ALA A 628 -53.43 12.01 -22.29
N ARG A 629 -54.14 12.95 -21.62
CA ARG A 629 -55.02 13.96 -22.25
C ARG A 629 -54.27 15.29 -22.31
N ARG A 630 -54.46 16.02 -23.42
CA ARG A 630 -53.92 17.36 -23.71
C ARG A 630 -54.42 18.41 -22.71
N PHE A 631 -53.55 19.35 -22.34
CA PHE A 631 -53.93 20.75 -22.17
C PHE A 631 -52.92 21.64 -22.91
N LEU A 632 -53.42 22.38 -23.89
CA LEU A 632 -52.80 23.54 -24.52
C LEU A 632 -53.51 24.79 -23.96
N SER A 633 -52.73 25.79 -23.57
CA SER A 633 -53.07 27.22 -23.33
C SER A 633 -52.04 27.71 -22.31
N SER A 634 -51.29 28.80 -22.43
CA SER A 634 -51.06 29.92 -23.35
C SER A 634 -49.66 30.44 -22.92
N GLY A 635 -48.77 31.04 -23.68
CA GLY A 635 -48.82 31.80 -24.91
C GLY A 635 -47.65 32.78 -24.83
N GLU A 636 -46.50 32.46 -25.42
CA GLU A 636 -45.58 33.48 -25.95
C GLU A 636 -44.64 32.87 -27.00
N LYS A 637 -44.81 33.31 -28.24
CA LYS A 637 -43.93 32.97 -29.36
C LYS A 637 -42.62 33.75 -29.21
N ARG A 638 -41.49 33.06 -29.05
CA ARG A 638 -40.18 33.59 -29.46
C ARG A 638 -39.56 32.64 -30.47
N ARG A 639 -39.19 33.20 -31.63
CA ARG A 639 -38.50 32.52 -32.74
C ARG A 639 -37.16 31.99 -32.25
N ILE A 640 -36.94 30.71 -32.45
CA ILE A 640 -35.66 30.01 -32.30
C ILE A 640 -34.74 30.53 -33.43
N GLY A 641 -33.60 31.12 -33.06
CA GLY A 641 -32.44 31.22 -33.93
C GLY A 641 -31.63 29.93 -33.78
N ASP A 642 -31.21 29.38 -34.91
CA ASP A 642 -30.29 28.23 -35.02
C ASP A 642 -28.97 28.52 -34.28
N GLU A 643 -28.79 27.98 -33.08
CA GLU A 643 -27.47 27.64 -32.54
C GLU A 643 -27.57 26.30 -31.80
N GLY A 644 -27.13 25.24 -32.48
CA GLY A 644 -27.15 23.87 -31.99
C GLY A 644 -26.11 23.64 -30.89
N LEU A 645 -26.54 23.62 -29.64
CA LEU A 645 -25.83 22.96 -28.54
C LEU A 645 -25.99 21.43 -28.70
N GLY A 646 -25.04 20.83 -29.41
CA GLY A 646 -24.96 19.39 -29.61
C GLY A 646 -24.57 18.67 -28.32
N PHE A 647 -25.53 18.04 -27.65
CA PHE A 647 -25.26 17.02 -26.64
C PHE A 647 -24.77 15.74 -27.35
N TYR A 648 -23.47 15.44 -27.25
CA TYR A 648 -22.87 14.25 -27.87
C TYR A 648 -22.83 13.07 -26.91
N CYS A 649 -23.73 12.12 -27.12
CA CYS A 649 -23.59 10.75 -26.63
C CYS A 649 -22.46 10.05 -27.39
N GLY A 650 -21.30 9.91 -26.76
CA GLY A 650 -20.21 9.01 -27.15
C GLY A 650 -19.39 9.41 -28.40
N ALA A 651 -18.44 10.33 -28.23
CA ALA A 651 -17.19 10.47 -29.00
C ALA A 651 -16.30 11.55 -28.30
N PRO A 652 -14.95 11.49 -28.39
CA PRO A 652 -14.05 12.33 -27.61
C PRO A 652 -14.21 13.82 -28.00
N GLY A 653 -14.40 14.67 -26.99
CA GLY A 653 -14.67 16.09 -27.17
C GLY A 653 -13.38 16.90 -27.29
N HIS A 654 -13.16 17.53 -28.45
CA HIS A 654 -12.38 18.76 -28.52
C HIS A 654 -13.14 19.88 -27.81
N VAL A 655 -12.59 20.40 -26.71
CA VAL A 655 -13.13 21.60 -26.03
C VAL A 655 -12.42 22.82 -26.60
N ALA A 656 -13.16 23.65 -27.33
CA ALA A 656 -12.79 25.04 -27.56
C ALA A 656 -13.39 25.90 -26.43
N SER A 657 -12.52 26.63 -25.74
CA SER A 657 -12.88 27.55 -24.66
C SER A 657 -13.49 28.85 -25.21
N ASN A 658 -14.65 29.26 -24.69
CA ASN A 658 -14.92 30.69 -24.54
C ASN A 658 -15.87 30.97 -23.37
N SER A 659 -15.42 31.84 -22.46
CA SER A 659 -16.16 32.32 -21.31
C SER A 659 -17.07 33.48 -21.69
N THR A 660 -18.29 33.54 -21.17
CA THR A 660 -18.91 34.81 -20.77
C THR A 660 -19.90 34.58 -19.63
N ARG A 661 -19.90 35.54 -18.71
CA ARG A 661 -20.69 35.66 -17.48
C ARG A 661 -22.14 36.01 -17.80
N ASP A 662 -23.08 35.52 -16.99
CA ASP A 662 -23.98 36.37 -16.20
C ASP A 662 -24.87 35.53 -15.29
N GLY A 663 -25.01 35.98 -14.05
CA GLY A 663 -25.77 35.31 -13.00
C GLY A 663 -27.17 35.88 -12.83
N HIS A 664 -28.08 35.07 -12.31
CA HIS A 664 -29.19 35.53 -11.48
C HIS A 664 -29.70 34.42 -10.55
N SER A 665 -29.76 34.77 -9.27
CA SER A 665 -30.21 33.95 -8.14
C SER A 665 -31.74 33.86 -8.09
N LYS A 666 -32.29 32.67 -7.80
CA LYS A 666 -33.62 32.51 -7.21
C LYS A 666 -33.56 31.52 -6.06
N LYS A 667 -33.90 32.02 -4.87
CA LYS A 667 -34.18 31.26 -3.64
C LYS A 667 -35.30 30.24 -3.88
N MET A 668 -35.13 29.02 -3.37
CA MET A 668 -36.23 28.11 -3.04
C MET A 668 -36.12 27.67 -1.58
N GLU A 669 -37.28 27.56 -0.96
CA GLU A 669 -37.51 27.36 0.47
C GLU A 669 -37.13 25.97 0.98
N HIS A 670 -36.69 25.94 2.24
CA HIS A 670 -36.24 24.75 2.98
C HIS A 670 -37.36 23.74 3.23
N LEU A 671 -37.08 22.45 3.01
CA LEU A 671 -37.78 21.34 3.67
C LEU A 671 -36.87 20.75 4.76
N GLN A 672 -37.25 20.93 6.03
CA GLN A 672 -36.66 20.21 7.16
C GLN A 672 -37.24 18.79 7.22
N ILE A 673 -36.38 17.77 7.31
CA ILE A 673 -36.78 16.40 7.68
C ILE A 673 -35.85 15.90 8.79
N ASN A 674 -36.48 15.35 9.83
CA ASN A 674 -35.91 15.01 11.12
C ASN A 674 -34.76 13.98 11.06
N LYS A 675 -33.70 14.24 11.84
CA LYS A 675 -32.58 13.34 12.09
C LYS A 675 -33.03 12.15 12.97
N HIS A 676 -32.70 10.93 12.55
CA HIS A 676 -32.67 9.77 13.43
C HIS A 676 -31.27 9.13 13.47
N LYS A 677 -30.93 8.66 14.66
CA LYS A 677 -29.60 8.25 15.14
C LYS A 677 -28.96 7.16 14.26
N ALA A 678 -27.71 7.39 13.86
CA ALA A 678 -26.80 6.33 13.40
C ALA A 678 -26.26 5.57 14.62
N SER A 679 -26.48 4.26 14.67
CA SER A 679 -25.85 3.39 15.66
C SER A 679 -24.42 3.05 15.23
N LYS A 680 -23.45 3.20 16.13
CA LYS A 680 -22.05 2.79 15.97
C LYS A 680 -21.91 1.35 16.48
N TYR A 681 -21.34 0.46 15.67
CA TYR A 681 -20.79 -0.82 16.15
C TYR A 681 -19.34 -0.98 15.67
N PRO A 682 -18.41 -1.39 16.55
CA PRO A 682 -17.01 -1.62 16.20
C PRO A 682 -16.78 -3.06 15.72
N VAL A 683 -16.05 -3.24 14.61
CA VAL A 683 -15.62 -4.57 14.13
C VAL A 683 -14.14 -4.78 14.48
N ARG A 684 -13.83 -5.91 15.13
CA ARG A 684 -12.47 -6.29 15.56
C ARG A 684 -11.67 -6.82 14.37
N ARG A 685 -10.40 -6.38 14.25
CA ARG A 685 -9.42 -6.91 13.28
C ARG A 685 -8.78 -8.19 13.81
N GLY A 686 -8.85 -9.27 13.04
CA GLY A 686 -8.05 -10.48 13.20
C GLY A 686 -7.21 -10.72 11.95
N ASP A 687 -5.96 -11.15 12.14
CA ASP A 687 -4.98 -11.45 11.10
C ASP A 687 -5.46 -12.58 10.16
N ILE A 688 -5.40 -12.38 8.84
CA ILE A 688 -5.57 -13.47 7.86
C ILE A 688 -4.46 -13.37 6.80
N GLY A 689 -3.60 -14.39 6.79
CA GLY A 689 -2.53 -14.58 5.81
C GLY A 689 -3.02 -15.15 4.48
N LEU A 690 -2.21 -14.90 3.44
CA LEU A 690 -2.16 -15.46 2.08
C LEU A 690 -3.22 -16.52 1.71
N GLU A 691 -4.41 -16.06 1.32
CA GLU A 691 -5.26 -16.66 0.29
C GLU A 691 -6.42 -15.68 0.02
N CYS A 692 -6.47 -15.08 -1.18
CA CYS A 692 -7.61 -14.26 -1.59
C CYS A 692 -8.84 -15.18 -1.79
N MET A 693 -9.55 -15.50 -0.71
CA MET A 693 -10.84 -16.20 -0.80
C MET A 693 -11.96 -15.20 -1.09
N LEU A 694 -12.47 -15.22 -2.32
CA LEU A 694 -13.91 -15.06 -2.57
C LEU A 694 -14.44 -16.49 -2.86
N PRO A 695 -15.50 -17.01 -2.22
CA PRO A 695 -16.56 -16.34 -1.46
C PRO A 695 -16.74 -16.88 -0.01
N ARG A 696 -16.52 -16.04 1.00
CA ARG A 696 -17.15 -16.18 2.33
C ARG A 696 -17.99 -14.94 2.63
N ILE A 697 -19.10 -14.76 1.90
CA ILE A 697 -20.12 -13.74 2.21
C ILE A 697 -21.32 -14.37 2.96
N ALA A 698 -21.20 -15.62 3.42
CA ALA A 698 -22.28 -16.33 4.10
C ALA A 698 -22.05 -16.59 5.61
N ALA A 699 -20.94 -16.16 6.21
CA ALA A 699 -20.61 -16.51 7.60
C ALA A 699 -20.83 -15.38 8.63
N ASP A 700 -20.89 -14.11 8.23
CA ASP A 700 -20.98 -12.97 9.17
C ASP A 700 -22.43 -12.46 9.38
N LEU A 701 -23.44 -13.29 9.09
CA LEU A 701 -24.85 -13.04 9.43
C LEU A 701 -25.39 -13.98 10.53
N GLU A 702 -24.55 -14.79 11.17
CA GLU A 702 -24.95 -15.80 12.18
C GLU A 702 -24.49 -15.50 13.62
N THR A 703 -24.16 -14.26 13.96
CA THR A 703 -23.92 -13.89 15.37
C THR A 703 -24.67 -12.63 15.75
N ASP A 704 -25.96 -12.81 16.02
CA ASP A 704 -26.63 -12.35 17.25
C ASP A 704 -27.54 -13.48 17.77
#